data_AF-A0A5J4KV83-F1
#
_entry.id   AF-A0A5J4KV83-F1
#
_cell.length_a   1.000
_cell.length_b   1.000
_cell.length_c   1.000
_cell.angle_alpha   90.00
_cell.angle_beta   90.00
_cell.angle_gamma   90.00
#
_symmetry.space_group_name_H-M   'P 1'
#
loop_
_entity.id
_entity.type
_entity.pdbx_description
1 polymer ?
#
loop_
_entity_poly.entity_id
_entity_poly.type
_entity_poly.pdbx_seq_one_letter_code
_entity_poly.pdbx_strand_id
1 'polypeptide(L)'
;MEGLERIGDGQTITQTMNFTYNDAGQGTSVVYPDGETVTAQYDSNGYSRSAYFGTPASTDPVNFLVGQVSYTNAGQVAGLAFGGSAAKSSVPTPVFSTTMGYDGIQRPVSSSASKAGSTFWNQSRTYDNVGNVLGVTTTLPTTTGGTQKDVQSFCYDSVNRLVWSGNTGAPGGGDHCGLAPAGTTLATYQQAYTYDALDRLTSGPSGTETYGSSPSPVHDALTLSTVPGQYASYDVMGNMTCRNVDTTTAHACDASQTGAQLTYDNEGRMETWTAPSGTTASDQYLYDNSGQRVFQHSSSTLAGTTSNTDTITFDGATDVTTTNGVTSTTKYYSAGGQRVSMKKDGVLSYLLPDMLGSTSIALKADGSVQAVQLFAPFGGTRYSDGSMTTPYNYTGQRLDSTSGLLYYGARYYDATSGHFISADTVETNGTGLDPYAYVKGSPETFTDPTGHGRCGPDGDCVGVPGAGTPGQGSSSGGGGDSGSSGGGGNPPATTGSSAGSDGPSQTSTSTSTSTSTSANTSNCDAQCPHDAWHDRATTARNKKLDPLNKQAVLEMVGGALLFILGDVLIFINKISSNFQKGEALLDLIATFSNTIMPYVGVLIPSLNGTLLQLSKAMFYAMAGVQAVVGALSSANWFVRNTAEVSSTIALAAAGGPEAQIVSLLMLVVKPMVGHLLDFGGHILEGMAERDFNEEARQLNMPLRDWCNQYGGCPKYV
;
A
#
# COMPACT_ATOMS: atom_id res chain seq x y z
N MET A 1 42.59 13.74 1.68
CA MET A 1 42.28 12.31 1.84
C MET A 1 43.49 11.63 2.46
N GLU A 2 43.72 11.87 3.76
CA GLU A 2 44.57 11.03 4.60
C GLU A 2 43.64 10.60 5.74
N GLY A 3 43.52 9.30 6.01
CA GLY A 3 42.95 8.85 7.29
C GLY A 3 41.76 7.90 7.30
N LEU A 4 41.50 7.07 6.28
CA LEU A 4 40.64 5.89 6.45
C LEU A 4 41.27 4.63 5.83
N GLU A 5 42.51 4.33 6.23
CA GLU A 5 43.01 2.96 6.15
C GLU A 5 42.58 2.26 7.45
N ARG A 6 41.38 1.69 7.47
CA ARG A 6 40.95 0.84 8.59
C ARG A 6 41.42 -0.58 8.31
N ILE A 7 42.53 -0.93 8.96
CA ILE A 7 43.12 -2.25 8.87
C ILE A 7 42.27 -3.20 9.72
N GLY A 8 41.29 -3.88 9.11
CA GLY A 8 40.89 -5.20 9.59
C GLY A 8 42.12 -6.11 9.51
N ASP A 9 42.46 -6.80 10.61
CA ASP A 9 43.52 -7.81 10.88
C ASP A 9 44.87 -7.83 10.10
N GLY A 10 45.14 -6.87 9.21
CA GLY A 10 46.26 -6.85 8.27
C GLY A 10 46.12 -7.82 7.08
N GLN A 11 45.01 -8.57 6.95
CA GLN A 11 44.85 -9.56 5.88
C GLN A 11 43.92 -9.06 4.77
N THR A 12 44.38 -9.20 3.52
CA THR A 12 43.51 -9.04 2.35
C THR A 12 42.69 -10.31 2.18
N ILE A 13 41.38 -10.22 2.43
CA ILE A 13 40.42 -11.28 2.11
C ILE A 13 39.81 -10.98 0.75
N THR A 14 40.15 -11.78 -0.27
CA THR A 14 39.50 -11.72 -1.58
C THR A 14 38.33 -12.69 -1.60
N GLN A 15 37.14 -12.19 -1.90
CA GLN A 15 35.96 -13.00 -2.15
C GLN A 15 35.46 -12.76 -3.57
N THR A 16 35.12 -13.84 -4.26
CA THR A 16 34.64 -13.78 -5.63
C THR A 16 33.28 -14.44 -5.71
N MET A 17 32.28 -13.66 -6.10
CA MET A 17 30.97 -14.16 -6.51
C MET A 17 30.93 -14.21 -8.04
N ASN A 18 30.42 -15.29 -8.63
CA ASN A 18 30.22 -15.35 -10.07
C ASN A 18 28.73 -15.50 -10.39
N PHE A 19 28.21 -14.58 -11.19
CA PHE A 19 26.84 -14.61 -11.66
C PHE A 19 26.83 -15.00 -13.15
N THR A 20 25.94 -15.90 -13.53
CA THR A 20 25.69 -16.27 -14.94
C THR A 20 24.28 -15.86 -15.31
N TYR A 21 24.11 -15.40 -16.54
CA TYR A 21 22.84 -14.91 -17.06
C TYR A 21 22.49 -15.61 -18.38
N ASN A 22 21.20 -15.70 -18.70
CA ASN A 22 20.74 -16.08 -20.03
C ASN A 22 20.67 -14.86 -20.97
N ASP A 23 20.33 -15.09 -22.25
CA ASP A 23 20.20 -14.04 -23.26
C ASP A 23 19.10 -13.01 -22.96
N ALA A 24 18.18 -13.34 -22.05
CA ALA A 24 17.13 -12.43 -21.55
C ALA A 24 17.60 -11.61 -20.32
N GLY A 25 18.86 -11.71 -19.93
CA GLY A 25 19.43 -10.99 -18.77
C GLY A 25 19.04 -11.56 -17.41
N GLN A 26 18.44 -12.75 -17.37
CA GLN A 26 17.99 -13.38 -16.12
C GLN A 26 19.11 -14.21 -15.51
N GLY A 27 19.34 -14.05 -14.20
CA GLY A 27 20.37 -14.79 -13.48
C GLY A 27 20.07 -16.29 -13.43
N THR A 28 20.89 -17.12 -14.09
CA THR A 28 20.74 -18.58 -14.15
C THR A 28 21.59 -19.31 -13.12
N SER A 29 22.66 -18.69 -12.61
CA SER A 29 23.52 -19.30 -11.60
C SER A 29 24.23 -18.26 -10.76
N VAL A 30 24.37 -18.53 -9.48
CA VAL A 30 25.23 -17.80 -8.54
C VAL A 30 26.24 -18.78 -7.95
N VAL A 31 27.53 -18.47 -8.08
CA VAL A 31 28.64 -19.17 -7.42
C VAL A 31 29.11 -18.30 -6.27
N TYR A 32 28.97 -18.80 -5.06
CA TYR A 32 29.38 -18.13 -3.83
C TYR A 32 30.90 -18.24 -3.62
N PRO A 33 31.50 -17.45 -2.70
CA PRO A 33 32.95 -17.41 -2.51
C PRO A 33 33.58 -18.77 -2.14
N ASP A 34 32.82 -19.68 -1.55
CA ASP A 34 33.26 -21.03 -1.20
C ASP A 34 33.07 -22.06 -2.34
N GLY A 35 32.63 -21.61 -3.52
CA GLY A 35 32.37 -22.45 -4.69
C GLY A 35 31.00 -23.12 -4.69
N GLU A 36 30.19 -22.98 -3.62
CA GLU A 36 28.81 -23.46 -3.66
C GLU A 36 28.05 -22.74 -4.77
N THR A 37 27.29 -23.51 -5.55
CA THR A 37 26.54 -22.96 -6.68
C THR A 37 25.05 -23.18 -6.46
N VAL A 38 24.26 -22.15 -6.74
CA VAL A 38 22.80 -22.27 -6.89
C VAL A 38 22.44 -21.98 -8.34
N THR A 39 21.78 -22.94 -8.99
CA THR A 39 21.29 -22.81 -10.36
C THR A 39 19.79 -22.56 -10.35
N ALA A 40 19.35 -21.50 -11.00
CA ALA A 40 17.96 -21.16 -11.24
C ALA A 40 17.50 -21.67 -12.61
N GLN A 41 16.23 -22.09 -12.68
CA GLN A 41 15.57 -22.50 -13.91
C GLN A 41 14.36 -21.60 -14.15
N TYR A 42 14.10 -21.27 -15.41
CA TYR A 42 13.00 -20.43 -15.85
C TYR A 42 12.13 -21.19 -16.85
N ASP A 43 10.86 -20.81 -16.96
CA ASP A 43 9.96 -21.31 -18.00
C ASP A 43 10.12 -20.53 -19.32
N SER A 44 9.36 -20.93 -20.34
CA SER A 44 9.39 -20.29 -21.67
C SER A 44 8.88 -18.85 -21.68
N ASN A 45 8.14 -18.44 -20.66
CA ASN A 45 7.63 -17.08 -20.50
C ASN A 45 8.59 -16.22 -19.65
N GLY A 46 9.72 -16.78 -19.22
CA GLY A 46 10.70 -16.09 -18.38
C GLY A 46 10.36 -16.10 -16.89
N TYR A 47 9.33 -16.81 -16.43
CA TYR A 47 9.04 -16.91 -15.01
C TYR A 47 10.00 -17.88 -14.33
N SER A 48 10.40 -17.59 -13.09
CA SER A 48 11.24 -18.48 -12.29
C SER A 48 10.47 -19.77 -12.03
N ARG A 49 11.08 -20.93 -12.27
CA ARG A 49 10.44 -22.24 -12.10
C ARG A 49 10.93 -22.95 -10.84
N SER A 50 12.23 -22.94 -10.61
CA SER A 50 12.90 -23.68 -9.54
C SER A 50 14.33 -23.17 -9.34
N ALA A 51 14.91 -23.46 -8.19
CA ALA A 51 16.31 -23.23 -7.89
C ALA A 51 16.87 -24.43 -7.12
N TYR A 52 18.07 -24.91 -7.48
CA TYR A 52 18.70 -26.07 -6.85
C TYR A 52 20.19 -25.84 -6.57
N PHE A 53 20.71 -26.58 -5.59
CA PHE A 53 22.13 -26.57 -5.24
C PHE A 53 22.91 -27.44 -6.24
N GLY A 54 23.93 -26.86 -6.87
CA GLY A 54 24.75 -27.49 -7.89
C GLY A 54 24.83 -26.67 -9.17
N THR A 55 25.58 -27.18 -10.13
CA THR A 55 25.74 -26.59 -11.47
C THR A 55 24.79 -27.27 -12.47
N PRO A 56 24.63 -26.74 -13.69
CA PRO A 56 23.93 -27.46 -14.76
C PRO A 56 24.47 -28.88 -15.02
N ALA A 57 25.77 -29.08 -14.78
CA ALA A 57 26.46 -30.37 -14.95
C ALA A 57 26.30 -31.34 -13.76
N SER A 58 25.74 -30.91 -12.62
CA SER A 58 25.49 -31.78 -11.48
C SER A 58 24.60 -32.97 -11.87
N THR A 59 24.94 -34.17 -11.44
CA THR A 59 24.15 -35.38 -11.73
C THR A 59 22.84 -35.38 -10.95
N ASP A 60 21.78 -35.92 -11.55
CA ASP A 60 20.53 -36.15 -10.83
C ASP A 60 20.66 -37.33 -9.82
N PRO A 61 19.92 -37.31 -8.70
CA PRO A 61 19.04 -36.23 -8.27
C PRO A 61 19.82 -35.05 -7.65
N VAL A 62 19.27 -33.84 -7.77
CA VAL A 62 19.77 -32.62 -7.12
C VAL A 62 18.92 -32.26 -5.91
N ASN A 63 19.50 -31.52 -4.96
CA ASN A 63 18.76 -30.96 -3.83
C ASN A 63 18.26 -29.56 -4.20
N PHE A 64 16.95 -29.34 -4.04
CA PHE A 64 16.34 -28.07 -4.39
C PHE A 64 16.40 -27.08 -3.22
N LEU A 65 16.64 -25.81 -3.53
CA LEU A 65 16.31 -24.70 -2.65
C LEU A 65 14.79 -24.46 -2.72
N VAL A 66 14.28 -24.27 -3.94
CA VAL A 66 12.86 -24.20 -4.29
C VAL A 66 12.61 -25.15 -5.46
N GLY A 67 11.80 -26.17 -5.23
CA GLY A 67 11.43 -27.18 -6.22
C GLY A 67 10.39 -26.70 -7.23
N GLN A 68 9.59 -25.70 -6.86
CA GLN A 68 8.56 -25.11 -7.73
C GLN A 68 8.21 -23.69 -7.28
N VAL A 69 8.08 -22.78 -8.23
CA VAL A 69 7.38 -21.50 -8.08
C VAL A 69 6.08 -21.57 -8.89
N SER A 70 4.98 -21.16 -8.29
CA SER A 70 3.67 -21.10 -8.93
C SER A 70 3.24 -19.65 -9.08
N TYR A 71 2.48 -19.34 -10.14
CA TYR A 71 2.02 -17.99 -10.44
C TYR A 71 0.51 -17.93 -10.64
N THR A 72 -0.08 -16.77 -10.37
CA THR A 72 -1.44 -16.44 -10.78
C THR A 72 -1.48 -16.19 -12.29
N ASN A 73 -2.68 -16.14 -12.87
CA ASN A 73 -2.86 -15.78 -14.28
C ASN A 73 -2.38 -14.35 -14.59
N ALA A 74 -2.24 -13.49 -13.58
CA ALA A 74 -1.71 -12.14 -13.72
C ALA A 74 -0.19 -12.08 -13.53
N GLY A 75 0.48 -13.22 -13.31
CA GLY A 75 1.94 -13.30 -13.19
C GLY A 75 2.50 -13.02 -11.80
N GLN A 76 1.64 -12.91 -10.77
CA GLN A 76 2.07 -12.76 -9.38
C GLN A 76 2.42 -14.12 -8.78
N VAL A 77 3.34 -14.18 -7.82
CA VAL A 77 3.74 -15.45 -7.16
C VAL A 77 2.58 -16.00 -6.32
N ALA A 78 2.02 -17.13 -6.72
CA ALA A 78 0.95 -17.83 -6.00
C ALA A 78 1.46 -18.82 -4.94
N GLY A 79 2.72 -19.25 -5.01
CA GLY A 79 3.28 -20.16 -4.01
C GLY A 79 4.67 -20.68 -4.34
N LEU A 80 5.35 -21.20 -3.32
CA LEU A 80 6.71 -21.74 -3.40
C LEU A 80 6.75 -23.11 -2.73
N ALA A 81 7.40 -24.08 -3.36
CA ALA A 81 7.64 -25.42 -2.80
C ALA A 81 9.11 -25.53 -2.40
N PHE A 82 9.41 -25.59 -1.10
CA PHE A 82 10.77 -25.51 -0.59
C PHE A 82 11.41 -26.88 -0.40
N GLY A 83 12.69 -26.99 -0.73
CA GLY A 83 13.47 -28.20 -0.47
C GLY A 83 13.10 -29.39 -1.36
N GLY A 84 13.54 -30.56 -0.91
CA GLY A 84 13.33 -31.84 -1.59
C GLY A 84 14.46 -32.23 -2.55
N SER A 85 14.43 -33.47 -3.00
CA SER A 85 15.43 -34.05 -3.93
C SER A 85 14.73 -34.77 -5.07
N ALA A 86 15.09 -34.45 -6.30
CA ALA A 86 14.55 -35.05 -7.51
C ALA A 86 15.49 -34.81 -8.71
N ALA A 87 15.15 -35.37 -9.86
CA ALA A 87 15.77 -34.97 -11.12
C ALA A 87 15.46 -33.50 -11.44
N LYS A 88 16.42 -32.77 -12.03
CA LYS A 88 16.28 -31.34 -12.39
C LYS A 88 15.04 -31.00 -13.24
N SER A 89 14.51 -31.97 -13.99
CA SER A 89 13.32 -31.81 -14.82
C SER A 89 12.01 -31.95 -14.05
N SER A 90 12.04 -32.52 -12.85
CA SER A 90 10.87 -32.91 -12.06
C SER A 90 10.62 -31.97 -10.88
N VAL A 91 9.39 -31.97 -10.35
CA VAL A 91 9.05 -31.28 -9.11
C VAL A 91 9.29 -32.25 -7.93
N PRO A 92 10.16 -31.93 -6.97
CA PRO A 92 10.40 -32.78 -5.81
C PRO A 92 9.20 -32.76 -4.84
N THR A 93 9.12 -33.75 -3.95
CA THR A 93 8.27 -33.62 -2.76
C THR A 93 8.91 -32.56 -1.85
N PRO A 94 8.23 -31.43 -1.58
CA PRO A 94 8.83 -30.36 -0.79
C PRO A 94 8.86 -30.69 0.70
N VAL A 95 9.80 -30.07 1.41
CA VAL A 95 9.86 -30.08 2.88
C VAL A 95 8.64 -29.34 3.46
N PHE A 96 8.29 -28.21 2.86
CA PHE A 96 7.08 -27.44 3.12
C PHE A 96 6.77 -26.56 1.90
N SER A 97 5.56 -26.04 1.83
CA SER A 97 5.13 -25.15 0.74
C SER A 97 4.44 -23.92 1.29
N THR A 98 4.57 -22.79 0.59
CA THR A 98 3.80 -21.59 0.85
C THR A 98 2.77 -21.34 -0.24
N THR A 99 1.72 -20.61 0.10
CA THR A 99 0.68 -20.17 -0.83
C THR A 99 0.31 -18.73 -0.52
N MET A 100 0.18 -17.93 -1.58
CA MET A 100 -0.29 -16.54 -1.53
C MET A 100 -1.60 -16.44 -2.29
N GLY A 101 -2.58 -15.77 -1.69
CA GLY A 101 -3.89 -15.47 -2.28
C GLY A 101 -4.04 -13.98 -2.51
N TYR A 102 -4.74 -13.62 -3.58
CA TYR A 102 -4.95 -12.25 -4.02
C TYR A 102 -6.44 -11.97 -4.22
N ASP A 103 -6.86 -10.72 -4.04
CA ASP A 103 -8.21 -10.29 -4.41
C ASP A 103 -8.35 -10.01 -5.92
N GLY A 104 -9.55 -9.61 -6.36
CA GLY A 104 -9.85 -9.36 -7.77
C GLY A 104 -9.09 -8.17 -8.39
N ILE A 105 -8.48 -7.32 -7.56
CA ILE A 105 -7.62 -6.21 -8.01
C ILE A 105 -6.14 -6.47 -7.72
N GLN A 106 -5.77 -7.72 -7.43
CA GLN A 106 -4.39 -8.20 -7.29
C GLN A 106 -3.67 -7.80 -6.00
N ARG A 107 -4.40 -7.38 -4.95
CA ARG A 107 -3.81 -7.16 -3.63
C ARG A 107 -3.65 -8.48 -2.88
N PRO A 108 -2.53 -8.74 -2.19
CA PRO A 108 -2.36 -9.93 -1.36
C PRO A 108 -3.38 -9.96 -0.20
N VAL A 109 -4.21 -10.99 -0.08
CA VAL A 109 -5.21 -11.12 1.01
C VAL A 109 -4.92 -12.25 1.99
N SER A 110 -4.10 -13.22 1.58
CA SER A 110 -3.74 -14.35 2.44
C SER A 110 -2.38 -14.91 2.10
N SER A 111 -1.63 -15.34 3.12
CA SER A 111 -0.41 -16.11 2.98
C SER A 111 -0.47 -17.31 3.93
N SER A 112 0.06 -18.46 3.53
CA SER A 112 0.11 -19.63 4.40
C SER A 112 1.33 -20.50 4.11
N ALA A 113 1.72 -21.31 5.10
CA ALA A 113 2.77 -22.30 4.99
C ALA A 113 2.26 -23.64 5.54
N SER A 114 2.46 -24.69 4.76
CA SER A 114 1.99 -26.04 5.05
C SER A 114 3.09 -27.07 4.89
N LYS A 115 3.10 -28.07 5.78
CA LYS A 115 4.00 -29.21 5.76
C LYS A 115 3.18 -30.49 5.85
N ALA A 116 3.43 -31.44 4.94
CA ALA A 116 2.69 -32.70 4.86
C ALA A 116 1.15 -32.52 4.86
N GLY A 117 0.66 -31.49 4.15
CA GLY A 117 -0.77 -31.16 4.05
C GLY A 117 -1.37 -30.43 5.25
N SER A 118 -0.60 -30.20 6.33
CA SER A 118 -1.05 -29.45 7.50
C SER A 118 -0.49 -28.03 7.49
N THR A 119 -1.35 -27.02 7.60
CA THR A 119 -0.98 -25.61 7.72
C THR A 119 -0.49 -25.33 9.13
N PHE A 120 0.77 -24.87 9.26
CA PHE A 120 1.36 -24.51 10.56
C PHE A 120 1.47 -23.00 10.77
N TRP A 121 1.38 -22.23 9.68
CA TRP A 121 1.33 -20.78 9.70
C TRP A 121 0.36 -20.27 8.65
N ASN A 122 -0.45 -19.28 8.99
CA ASN A 122 -1.23 -18.52 8.02
C ASN A 122 -1.46 -17.08 8.48
N GLN A 123 -1.53 -16.18 7.52
CA GLN A 123 -1.88 -14.78 7.70
C GLN A 123 -2.99 -14.41 6.72
N SER A 124 -3.97 -13.63 7.17
CA SER A 124 -5.01 -13.05 6.32
C SER A 124 -5.18 -11.58 6.64
N ARG A 125 -5.44 -10.77 5.61
CA ARG A 125 -5.62 -9.32 5.75
C ARG A 125 -6.93 -8.86 5.15
N THR A 126 -7.45 -7.77 5.67
CA THR A 126 -8.61 -7.07 5.12
C THR A 126 -8.22 -5.65 4.74
N TYR A 127 -8.84 -5.12 3.70
CA TYR A 127 -8.58 -3.78 3.19
C TYR A 127 -9.84 -2.92 3.27
N ASP A 128 -9.66 -1.61 3.33
CA ASP A 128 -10.71 -0.68 2.93
C ASP A 128 -10.72 -0.49 1.39
N ASN A 129 -11.59 0.40 0.91
CA ASN A 129 -11.75 0.67 -0.52
C ASN A 129 -10.57 1.43 -1.14
N VAL A 130 -9.72 2.10 -0.34
CA VAL A 130 -8.54 2.83 -0.84
C VAL A 130 -7.25 2.01 -0.72
N GLY A 131 -7.28 0.87 -0.04
CA GLY A 131 -6.17 -0.06 0.09
C GLY A 131 -5.45 -0.02 1.43
N ASN A 132 -5.98 0.65 2.45
CA ASN A 132 -5.42 0.56 3.80
C ASN A 132 -5.73 -0.82 4.39
N VAL A 133 -4.76 -1.42 5.08
CA VAL A 133 -4.95 -2.69 5.78
C VAL A 133 -5.74 -2.45 7.07
N LEU A 134 -7.00 -2.87 7.15
CA LEU A 134 -7.85 -2.67 8.33
C LEU A 134 -7.67 -3.72 9.43
N GLY A 135 -7.10 -4.88 9.09
CA GLY A 135 -6.89 -5.96 10.04
C GLY A 135 -6.03 -7.07 9.50
N VAL A 136 -5.31 -7.73 10.41
CA VAL A 136 -4.41 -8.84 10.13
C VAL A 136 -4.69 -9.94 11.15
N THR A 137 -5.03 -11.13 10.68
CA THR A 137 -5.11 -12.34 11.53
C THR A 137 -3.96 -13.26 11.17
N THR A 138 -3.15 -13.63 12.16
CA THR A 138 -2.03 -14.55 11.99
C THR A 138 -2.17 -15.74 12.95
N THR A 139 -2.11 -16.97 12.44
CA THR A 139 -1.86 -18.17 13.23
C THR A 139 -0.42 -18.59 13.01
N LEU A 140 0.31 -18.88 14.07
CA LEU A 140 1.74 -19.12 14.04
C LEU A 140 2.11 -20.31 14.93
N PRO A 141 3.18 -21.04 14.60
CA PRO A 141 3.64 -22.13 15.44
C PRO A 141 4.46 -21.60 16.63
N THR A 142 4.77 -22.48 17.58
CA THR A 142 5.80 -22.25 18.60
C THR A 142 6.97 -23.21 18.40
N THR A 143 8.14 -22.87 18.95
CA THR A 143 9.35 -23.72 18.92
C THR A 143 9.16 -25.06 19.65
N THR A 144 8.16 -25.12 20.54
CA THR A 144 7.77 -26.31 21.31
C THR A 144 6.65 -27.13 20.65
N GLY A 145 6.22 -26.78 19.43
CA GLY A 145 5.20 -27.51 18.67
C GLY A 145 3.75 -27.14 18.98
N GLY A 146 3.52 -26.01 19.64
CA GLY A 146 2.20 -25.42 19.87
C GLY A 146 1.78 -24.44 18.77
N THR A 147 0.65 -23.77 19.00
CA THR A 147 0.08 -22.78 18.08
C THR A 147 -0.39 -21.55 18.85
N GLN A 148 -0.10 -20.36 18.33
CA GLN A 148 -0.60 -19.08 18.82
C GLN A 148 -1.42 -18.39 17.73
N LYS A 149 -2.23 -17.41 18.13
CA LYS A 149 -3.05 -16.59 17.24
C LYS A 149 -2.94 -15.11 17.63
N ASP A 150 -2.69 -14.26 16.65
CA ASP A 150 -2.71 -12.80 16.78
C ASP A 150 -3.76 -12.24 15.83
N VAL A 151 -4.76 -11.53 16.37
CA VAL A 151 -5.79 -10.82 15.59
C VAL A 151 -5.60 -9.35 15.86
N GLN A 152 -5.11 -8.62 14.87
CA GLN A 152 -4.86 -7.19 14.93
C GLN A 152 -5.91 -6.44 14.12
N SER A 153 -6.24 -5.23 14.55
CA SER A 153 -6.98 -4.26 13.76
C SER A 153 -6.29 -2.90 13.78
N PHE A 154 -6.62 -2.10 12.77
CA PHE A 154 -6.01 -0.81 12.51
C PHE A 154 -7.10 0.21 12.20
N CYS A 155 -6.83 1.48 12.52
CA CYS A 155 -7.65 2.59 12.07
C CYS A 155 -6.79 3.70 11.49
N TYR A 156 -7.29 4.37 10.45
CA TYR A 156 -6.60 5.44 9.74
C TYR A 156 -7.42 6.73 9.71
N ASP A 157 -6.73 7.87 9.69
CA ASP A 157 -7.34 9.18 9.47
C ASP A 157 -7.73 9.40 7.98
N SER A 158 -8.32 10.57 7.70
CA SER A 158 -8.79 10.93 6.35
C SER A 158 -7.68 11.08 5.30
N VAL A 159 -6.42 11.11 5.72
CA VAL A 159 -5.24 11.17 4.83
C VAL A 159 -4.45 9.86 4.86
N ASN A 160 -5.09 8.77 5.29
CA ASN A 160 -4.59 7.40 5.32
C ASN A 160 -3.43 7.13 6.27
N ARG A 161 -3.23 7.94 7.30
CA ARG A 161 -2.21 7.70 8.33
C ARG A 161 -2.77 6.87 9.47
N LEU A 162 -1.99 5.92 9.98
CA LEU A 162 -2.39 5.00 11.03
C LEU A 162 -2.60 5.77 12.34
N VAL A 163 -3.81 5.81 12.89
CA VAL A 163 -4.14 6.50 14.16
C VAL A 163 -4.41 5.55 15.32
N TRP A 164 -4.62 4.27 15.03
CA TRP A 164 -4.80 3.25 16.07
C TRP A 164 -4.35 1.88 15.59
N SER A 165 -3.71 1.11 16.47
CA SER A 165 -3.44 -0.31 16.27
C SER A 165 -3.62 -1.10 17.56
N GLY A 166 -4.04 -2.35 17.44
CA GLY A 166 -4.15 -3.22 18.61
C GLY A 166 -4.64 -4.61 18.28
N ASN A 167 -4.35 -5.55 19.19
CA ASN A 167 -4.91 -6.89 19.18
C ASN A 167 -5.98 -7.12 20.26
N THR A 168 -6.38 -6.02 20.91
CA THR A 168 -7.51 -5.90 21.84
C THR A 168 -8.06 -4.47 21.75
N GLY A 169 -9.24 -4.21 22.33
CA GLY A 169 -9.87 -2.88 22.33
C GLY A 169 -10.66 -2.58 21.04
N ALA A 170 -11.25 -1.38 20.98
CA ALA A 170 -12.05 -0.94 19.85
C ALA A 170 -11.22 0.04 18.98
N PRO A 171 -11.02 -0.25 17.68
CA PRO A 171 -10.41 0.70 16.75
C PRO A 171 -11.17 2.02 16.72
N GLY A 172 -10.45 3.14 16.71
CA GLY A 172 -11.05 4.47 16.73
C GLY A 172 -10.03 5.58 16.46
N GLY A 173 -10.50 6.83 16.47
CA GLY A 173 -9.67 8.02 16.23
C GLY A 173 -9.51 8.42 14.75
N GLY A 174 -10.06 7.64 13.82
CA GLY A 174 -10.01 7.90 12.38
C GLY A 174 -11.30 7.48 11.67
N ASP A 175 -11.32 7.68 10.35
CA ASP A 175 -12.49 7.47 9.49
C ASP A 175 -12.51 6.05 8.88
N HIS A 176 -11.35 5.40 8.82
CA HIS A 176 -11.14 4.09 8.19
C HIS A 176 -10.70 3.07 9.24
N CYS A 177 -11.67 2.53 10.00
CA CYS A 177 -11.38 1.58 11.07
C CYS A 177 -11.78 0.15 10.70
N GLY A 178 -10.93 -0.82 11.08
CA GLY A 178 -11.30 -2.22 11.09
C GLY A 178 -12.26 -2.61 12.21
N LEU A 179 -12.61 -3.89 12.25
CA LEU A 179 -13.44 -4.45 13.32
C LEU A 179 -12.62 -4.69 14.59
N ALA A 180 -13.27 -4.57 15.75
CA ALA A 180 -12.62 -4.89 17.02
C ALA A 180 -12.01 -6.31 16.99
N PRO A 181 -10.70 -6.45 17.27
CA PRO A 181 -10.03 -7.74 17.24
C PRO A 181 -10.57 -8.67 18.33
N ALA A 182 -10.69 -9.96 18.01
CA ALA A 182 -11.17 -10.98 18.94
C ALA A 182 -10.46 -12.32 18.73
N GLY A 183 -10.17 -13.02 19.83
CA GLY A 183 -9.60 -14.37 19.80
C GLY A 183 -8.07 -14.42 19.66
N THR A 184 -7.37 -13.33 19.96
CA THR A 184 -5.92 -13.32 20.16
C THR A 184 -5.54 -14.16 21.39
N THR A 185 -4.48 -14.95 21.27
CA THR A 185 -3.89 -15.73 22.37
C THR A 185 -2.57 -15.13 22.88
N LEU A 186 -1.98 -14.20 22.13
CA LEU A 186 -0.78 -13.46 22.53
C LEU A 186 -1.07 -12.39 23.59
N ALA A 187 0.00 -11.84 24.17
CA ALA A 187 -0.10 -10.69 25.06
C ALA A 187 -0.82 -9.53 24.35
N THR A 188 -1.72 -8.89 25.09
CA THR A 188 -2.54 -7.81 24.56
C THR A 188 -1.74 -6.52 24.44
N TYR A 189 -1.95 -5.77 23.36
CA TYR A 189 -1.42 -4.42 23.19
C TYR A 189 -2.44 -3.53 22.46
N GLN A 190 -2.33 -2.23 22.71
CA GLN A 190 -3.04 -1.16 22.02
C GLN A 190 -2.10 0.05 21.92
N GLN A 191 -2.10 0.71 20.78
CA GLN A 191 -1.35 1.93 20.53
C GLN A 191 -2.24 2.92 19.79
N ALA A 192 -2.15 4.18 20.21
CA ALA A 192 -2.78 5.30 19.54
C ALA A 192 -1.69 6.20 18.96
N TYR A 193 -1.95 6.70 17.75
CA TYR A 193 -1.03 7.57 17.05
C TYR A 193 -1.75 8.86 16.70
N THR A 194 -1.01 9.96 16.74
CA THR A 194 -1.51 11.28 16.39
C THR A 194 -0.48 12.00 15.56
N TYR A 195 -0.96 12.90 14.71
CA TYR A 195 -0.12 13.68 13.81
C TYR A 195 -0.48 15.16 13.91
N ASP A 196 0.50 16.02 13.66
CA ASP A 196 0.25 17.45 13.54
C ASP A 196 0.03 17.89 12.09
N ALA A 197 -0.11 19.20 11.88
CA ALA A 197 -0.36 19.80 10.57
C ALA A 197 0.85 19.78 9.62
N LEU A 198 2.02 19.35 10.10
CA LEU A 198 3.24 19.12 9.29
C LEU A 198 3.47 17.63 9.02
N ASP A 199 2.45 16.81 9.29
CA ASP A 199 2.46 15.35 9.16
C ASP A 199 3.45 14.61 10.06
N ARG A 200 3.96 15.29 11.09
CA ARG A 200 4.87 14.71 12.08
C ARG A 200 4.10 13.90 13.12
N LEU A 201 4.67 12.78 13.55
CA LEU A 201 4.10 11.87 14.55
C LEU A 201 4.17 12.47 15.97
N THR A 202 3.07 12.99 16.49
CA THR A 202 3.01 13.56 17.85
C THR A 202 2.71 12.54 18.95
N SER A 203 2.27 11.34 18.57
CA SER A 203 2.19 10.17 19.45
C SER A 203 2.59 8.95 18.63
N GLY A 204 3.68 8.31 19.01
CA GLY A 204 4.28 7.20 18.30
C GLY A 204 4.35 5.91 19.12
N PRO A 205 5.22 4.97 18.72
CA PRO A 205 5.38 3.68 19.40
C PRO A 205 5.82 3.81 20.86
N SER A 206 6.54 4.88 21.19
CA SER A 206 7.07 5.21 22.51
C SER A 206 6.34 6.39 23.18
N GLY A 207 5.05 6.52 22.88
CA GLY A 207 4.16 7.53 23.45
C GLY A 207 4.29 8.90 22.78
N THR A 208 3.99 9.98 23.51
CA THR A 208 3.94 11.32 22.91
C THR A 208 5.31 11.84 22.54
N GLU A 209 5.40 12.52 21.40
CA GLU A 209 6.63 13.07 20.86
C GLU A 209 6.57 14.59 20.78
N THR A 210 7.74 15.22 20.96
CA THR A 210 7.88 16.68 20.77
C THR A 210 9.01 16.97 19.81
N TYR A 211 8.87 18.06 19.07
CA TYR A 211 9.79 18.41 17.99
C TYR A 211 10.57 19.69 18.26
N GLY A 212 11.67 19.84 17.52
CA GLY A 212 12.47 21.05 17.51
C GLY A 212 11.71 22.31 17.10
N SER A 213 12.25 23.44 17.52
CA SER A 213 11.90 24.77 17.02
C SER A 213 13.20 25.50 16.69
N SER A 214 13.16 26.41 15.71
CA SER A 214 14.33 27.18 15.25
C SER A 214 15.21 27.64 16.44
N PRO A 215 16.54 27.36 16.42
CA PRO A 215 17.34 27.02 15.24
C PRO A 215 17.48 25.51 14.93
N SER A 216 16.93 24.60 15.75
CA SER A 216 16.89 23.17 15.42
C SER A 216 15.93 22.93 14.24
N PRO A 217 16.23 21.98 13.34
CA PRO A 217 15.31 21.61 12.28
C PRO A 217 13.93 21.23 12.84
N VAL A 218 12.89 21.70 12.16
CA VAL A 218 11.51 21.62 12.66
C VAL A 218 11.02 20.17 12.77
N HIS A 219 11.59 19.25 12.01
CA HIS A 219 11.08 17.87 11.90
C HIS A 219 11.77 16.87 12.84
N ASP A 220 12.72 17.34 13.65
CA ASP A 220 13.54 16.50 14.49
C ASP A 220 12.81 16.12 15.78
N ALA A 221 12.55 14.83 15.99
CA ALA A 221 11.91 14.32 17.20
C ALA A 221 12.89 14.41 18.39
N LEU A 222 12.57 15.24 19.38
CA LEU A 222 13.45 15.52 20.51
C LEU A 222 13.14 14.70 21.77
N THR A 223 11.86 14.44 22.05
CA THR A 223 11.45 13.71 23.25
C THR A 223 10.44 12.62 22.91
N LEU A 224 10.45 11.55 23.70
CA LEU A 224 9.46 10.47 23.70
C LEU A 224 8.99 10.29 25.14
N SER A 225 7.69 10.28 25.40
CA SER A 225 7.18 10.27 26.80
C SER A 225 7.57 9.05 27.64
N THR A 226 7.93 7.92 27.02
CA THR A 226 8.44 6.74 27.74
C THR A 226 9.93 6.81 28.04
N VAL A 227 10.65 7.79 27.49
CA VAL A 227 12.07 8.06 27.74
C VAL A 227 12.15 9.27 28.68
N PRO A 228 12.57 9.09 29.95
CA PRO A 228 12.55 10.18 30.93
C PRO A 228 13.50 11.35 30.60
N GLY A 229 14.64 11.06 29.95
CA GLY A 229 15.56 12.07 29.45
C GLY A 229 15.25 12.49 28.01
N GLN A 230 15.88 13.55 27.51
CA GLN A 230 15.76 13.92 26.10
C GLN A 230 16.17 12.72 25.22
N TYR A 231 15.32 12.38 24.24
CA TYR A 231 15.47 11.21 23.39
C TYR A 231 16.58 11.42 22.37
N ALA A 232 16.63 12.57 21.70
CA ALA A 232 17.61 12.78 20.66
C ALA A 232 18.07 14.23 20.53
N SER A 233 19.25 14.38 19.93
CA SER A 233 19.76 15.63 19.38
C SER A 233 20.29 15.41 17.98
N TYR A 234 20.38 16.50 17.22
CA TYR A 234 20.68 16.48 15.78
C TYR A 234 21.72 17.53 15.42
N ASP A 235 22.42 17.32 14.31
CA ASP A 235 23.26 18.34 13.69
C ASP A 235 22.45 19.31 12.83
N VAL A 236 23.13 20.29 12.23
CA VAL A 236 22.48 21.31 11.36
C VAL A 236 21.96 20.76 10.03
N MET A 237 22.37 19.54 9.65
CA MET A 237 21.91 18.85 8.46
C MET A 237 20.72 17.92 8.74
N GLY A 238 20.31 17.78 10.01
CA GLY A 238 19.22 16.89 10.41
C GLY A 238 19.66 15.44 10.64
N ASN A 239 20.94 15.19 10.88
CA ASN A 239 21.39 13.86 11.27
C ASN A 239 21.37 13.71 12.80
N MET A 240 20.76 12.64 13.32
CA MET A 240 20.72 12.36 14.76
C MET A 240 22.13 12.10 15.29
N THR A 241 22.63 12.95 16.19
CA THR A 241 23.98 12.84 16.77
C THR A 241 24.01 12.19 18.14
N CYS A 242 22.87 12.21 18.85
CA CYS A 242 22.68 11.45 20.08
C CYS A 242 21.32 10.78 20.09
N ARG A 243 21.28 9.54 20.56
CA ARG A 243 20.07 8.74 20.74
C ARG A 243 19.99 8.16 22.15
N ASN A 244 18.86 8.35 22.81
CA ASN A 244 18.59 7.87 24.16
C ASN A 244 17.28 7.07 24.18
N VAL A 245 17.39 5.79 24.48
CA VAL A 245 16.23 4.89 24.66
C VAL A 245 16.18 4.31 26.07
N ASP A 246 16.90 4.92 27.01
CA ASP A 246 16.86 4.52 28.40
C ASP A 246 15.49 4.84 29.01
N THR A 247 14.91 3.84 29.67
CA THR A 247 13.63 3.99 30.40
C THR A 247 13.83 4.51 31.82
N THR A 248 15.09 4.79 32.19
CA THR A 248 15.51 5.44 33.44
C THR A 248 16.03 6.85 33.16
N THR A 249 16.44 7.57 34.20
CA THR A 249 16.99 8.93 34.09
C THR A 249 18.52 8.95 33.95
N ALA A 250 19.16 7.83 33.65
CA ALA A 250 20.62 7.76 33.60
C ALA A 250 21.23 8.45 32.37
N HIS A 251 20.47 8.55 31.28
CA HIS A 251 20.94 9.11 30.01
C HIS A 251 20.00 10.20 29.48
N ALA A 252 20.56 11.15 28.75
CA ALA A 252 19.86 12.21 28.06
C ALA A 252 20.68 12.73 26.86
N CYS A 253 19.99 13.14 25.80
CA CYS A 253 20.57 13.79 24.63
C CYS A 253 20.40 15.32 24.64
N ASP A 254 20.33 15.93 25.82
CA ASP A 254 20.35 17.37 26.01
C ASP A 254 21.78 17.90 26.08
N ALA A 255 22.06 18.98 26.83
CA ALA A 255 23.42 19.47 27.05
C ALA A 255 24.39 18.40 27.61
N SER A 256 23.88 17.34 28.22
CA SER A 256 24.66 16.25 28.82
C SER A 256 25.24 15.28 27.79
N GLN A 257 24.52 15.04 26.68
CA GLN A 257 24.91 14.12 25.61
C GLN A 257 25.40 12.74 26.13
N THR A 258 24.67 12.15 27.08
CA THR A 258 25.02 10.86 27.71
C THR A 258 24.38 9.66 27.02
N GLY A 259 23.42 9.90 26.11
CA GLY A 259 22.89 8.85 25.22
C GLY A 259 23.94 8.29 24.26
N ALA A 260 23.52 7.33 23.44
CA ALA A 260 24.37 6.76 22.39
C ALA A 260 24.76 7.85 21.39
N GLN A 261 26.03 7.93 21.03
CA GLN A 261 26.58 8.96 20.14
C GLN A 261 26.70 8.42 18.72
N LEU A 262 26.35 9.25 17.74
CA LEU A 262 26.35 8.91 16.31
C LEU A 262 27.16 9.94 15.54
N THR A 263 27.99 9.48 14.60
CA THR A 263 28.72 10.35 13.66
C THR A 263 28.42 9.96 12.22
N TYR A 264 28.64 10.89 11.30
CA TYR A 264 28.32 10.75 9.89
C TYR A 264 29.52 11.10 9.03
N ASP A 265 29.61 10.46 7.86
CA ASP A 265 30.55 10.85 6.83
C ASP A 265 30.09 12.12 6.09
N ASN A 266 30.91 12.58 5.14
CA ASN A 266 30.63 13.79 4.35
C ASN A 266 29.44 13.63 3.38
N GLU A 267 28.96 12.40 3.15
CA GLU A 267 27.74 12.12 2.39
C GLU A 267 26.50 11.96 3.29
N GLY A 268 26.63 12.13 4.61
CA GLY A 268 25.51 12.05 5.56
C GLY A 268 25.11 10.61 5.93
N ARG A 269 25.98 9.62 5.70
CA ARG A 269 25.75 8.22 6.11
C ARG A 269 26.36 7.98 7.48
N MET A 270 25.68 7.21 8.34
CA MET A 270 26.18 6.95 9.71
C MET A 270 27.52 6.19 9.64
N GLU A 271 28.58 6.81 10.13
CA GLU A 271 29.94 6.27 10.15
C GLU A 271 30.21 5.50 11.46
N THR A 272 29.75 6.04 12.59
CA THR A 272 29.93 5.38 13.89
C THR A 272 28.70 5.49 14.77
N TRP A 273 28.53 4.48 15.62
CA TRP A 273 27.62 4.48 16.75
C TRP A 273 28.42 4.08 18.00
N THR A 274 28.27 4.80 19.09
CA THR A 274 28.89 4.49 20.38
C THR A 274 27.82 4.43 21.45
N ALA A 275 27.88 3.41 22.30
CA ALA A 275 26.87 3.17 23.30
C ALA A 275 26.79 4.29 24.36
N PRO A 276 25.66 4.42 25.08
CA PRO A 276 25.49 5.43 26.13
C PRO A 276 26.57 5.37 27.21
N SER A 277 26.81 6.50 27.87
CA SER A 277 27.85 6.63 28.88
C SER A 277 27.76 5.57 29.98
N GLY A 278 28.87 4.91 30.32
CA GLY A 278 28.87 3.84 31.34
C GLY A 278 28.54 2.44 30.79
N THR A 279 28.20 2.33 29.50
CA THR A 279 28.25 1.07 28.76
C THR A 279 29.45 1.05 27.81
N THR A 280 29.76 -0.09 27.21
CA THR A 280 30.90 -0.22 26.31
C THR A 280 30.52 -1.07 25.12
N ALA A 281 29.97 -0.43 24.10
CA ALA A 281 29.81 -1.00 22.77
C ALA A 281 29.94 0.09 21.71
N SER A 282 30.31 -0.30 20.50
CA SER A 282 30.36 0.61 19.35
C SER A 282 30.19 -0.16 18.05
N ASP A 283 29.63 0.50 17.05
CA ASP A 283 29.67 0.09 15.65
C ASP A 283 30.42 1.13 14.81
N GLN A 284 31.09 0.67 13.77
CA GLN A 284 31.75 1.50 12.77
C GLN A 284 31.44 0.94 11.39
N TYR A 285 31.14 1.81 10.44
CA TYR A 285 30.62 1.40 9.14
C TYR A 285 31.46 1.96 7.99
N LEU A 286 31.56 1.19 6.90
CA LEU A 286 32.07 1.70 5.63
C LEU A 286 31.09 1.38 4.51
N TYR A 287 31.04 2.31 3.56
CA TYR A 287 30.14 2.27 2.42
C TYR A 287 30.96 2.26 1.13
N ASP A 288 30.42 1.64 0.10
CA ASP A 288 30.98 1.75 -1.24
C ASP A 288 30.59 3.08 -1.92
N ASN A 289 31.05 3.25 -3.16
CA ASN A 289 30.75 4.44 -3.96
C ASN A 289 29.29 4.54 -4.42
N SER A 290 28.51 3.48 -4.28
CA SER A 290 27.07 3.45 -4.56
C SER A 290 26.23 3.78 -3.33
N GLY A 291 26.86 3.92 -2.16
CA GLY A 291 26.19 4.19 -0.89
C GLY A 291 25.76 2.94 -0.12
N GLN A 292 26.08 1.74 -0.63
CA GLN A 292 25.78 0.48 0.04
C GLN A 292 26.79 0.21 1.15
N ARG A 293 26.31 -0.22 2.32
CA ARG A 293 27.17 -0.60 3.43
C ARG A 293 27.86 -1.93 3.12
N VAL A 294 29.19 -1.92 3.11
CA VAL A 294 30.02 -3.10 2.80
C VAL A 294 30.76 -3.64 4.02
N PHE A 295 30.89 -2.85 5.09
CA PHE A 295 31.63 -3.23 6.27
C PHE A 295 30.97 -2.71 7.55
N GLN A 296 31.04 -3.52 8.61
CA GLN A 296 30.70 -3.16 9.98
C GLN A 296 31.77 -3.73 10.93
N HIS A 297 32.33 -2.89 11.79
CA HIS A 297 33.12 -3.31 12.95
C HIS A 297 32.34 -3.05 14.23
N SER A 298 31.94 -4.12 14.91
CA SER A 298 31.25 -4.06 16.20
C SER A 298 32.20 -4.43 17.33
N SER A 299 32.24 -3.62 18.38
CA SER A 299 32.91 -3.93 19.64
C SER A 299 31.89 -3.90 20.76
N SER A 300 31.90 -4.88 21.66
CA SER A 300 31.05 -4.91 22.85
C SER A 300 31.82 -5.53 24.01
N THR A 301 31.76 -4.90 25.19
CA THR A 301 32.37 -5.42 26.41
C THR A 301 31.29 -5.74 27.43
N LEU A 302 31.10 -7.04 27.69
CA LEU A 302 30.15 -7.55 28.68
C LEU A 302 30.91 -8.30 29.77
N ALA A 303 30.65 -7.95 31.04
CA ALA A 303 31.30 -8.56 32.20
C ALA A 303 32.85 -8.63 32.11
N GLY A 304 33.47 -7.58 31.57
CA GLY A 304 34.93 -7.49 31.41
C GLY A 304 35.50 -8.26 30.21
N THR A 305 34.66 -8.91 29.40
CA THR A 305 35.09 -9.61 28.18
C THR A 305 34.70 -8.78 26.96
N THR A 306 35.69 -8.36 26.18
CA THR A 306 35.48 -7.66 24.91
C THR A 306 35.33 -8.66 23.76
N SER A 307 34.28 -8.46 22.96
CA SER A 307 34.06 -9.14 21.69
C SER A 307 34.14 -8.12 20.57
N ASN A 308 35.09 -8.34 19.65
CA ASN A 308 35.22 -7.57 18.42
C ASN A 308 34.76 -8.44 17.26
N THR A 309 33.90 -7.89 16.42
CA THR A 309 33.28 -8.58 15.29
C THR A 309 33.37 -7.71 14.05
N ASP A 310 34.13 -8.15 13.06
CA ASP A 310 34.13 -7.57 11.72
C ASP A 310 33.13 -8.30 10.85
N THR A 311 32.23 -7.59 10.17
CA THR A 311 31.30 -8.15 9.19
C THR A 311 31.50 -7.47 7.85
N ILE A 312 31.92 -8.25 6.85
CA ILE A 312 31.99 -7.80 5.46
C ILE A 312 30.76 -8.34 4.73
N THR A 313 29.98 -7.45 4.14
CA THR A 313 28.77 -7.78 3.38
C THR A 313 29.04 -7.67 1.89
N PHE A 314 28.81 -8.74 1.15
CA PHE A 314 28.98 -8.80 -0.30
C PHE A 314 27.61 -8.86 -0.96
N ASP A 315 27.19 -7.72 -1.49
CA ASP A 315 26.02 -7.60 -2.37
C ASP A 315 24.70 -8.14 -1.76
N GLY A 316 24.59 -8.09 -0.43
CA GLY A 316 23.47 -8.68 0.32
C GLY A 316 23.32 -10.21 0.20
N ALA A 317 24.28 -10.88 -0.47
CA ALA A 317 24.27 -12.30 -0.77
C ALA A 317 25.15 -13.12 0.19
N THR A 318 26.24 -12.55 0.69
CA THR A 318 27.11 -13.20 1.68
C THR A 318 27.55 -12.22 2.77
N ASP A 319 27.49 -12.67 4.02
CA ASP A 319 28.21 -12.03 5.13
C ASP A 319 29.38 -12.91 5.53
N VAL A 320 30.57 -12.31 5.67
CA VAL A 320 31.69 -12.94 6.36
C VAL A 320 31.95 -12.19 7.64
N THR A 321 31.77 -12.90 8.75
CA THR A 321 31.85 -12.36 10.10
C THR A 321 33.04 -12.96 10.81
N THR A 322 34.00 -12.14 11.24
CA THR A 322 35.14 -12.55 12.05
C THR A 322 34.98 -12.01 13.46
N THR A 323 34.67 -12.89 14.41
CA THR A 323 34.55 -12.53 15.84
C THR A 323 35.77 -13.04 16.60
N ASN A 324 36.55 -12.14 17.19
CA ASN A 324 37.76 -12.47 17.96
C ASN A 324 38.71 -13.46 17.22
N GLY A 325 38.86 -13.28 15.90
CA GLY A 325 39.69 -14.13 15.05
C GLY A 325 39.04 -15.42 14.55
N VAL A 326 37.77 -15.68 14.90
CA VAL A 326 36.99 -16.82 14.38
C VAL A 326 36.08 -16.35 13.25
N THR A 327 36.32 -16.84 12.04
CA THR A 327 35.52 -16.50 10.86
C THR A 327 34.33 -17.44 10.68
N SER A 328 33.17 -16.86 10.42
CA SER A 328 31.90 -17.49 10.08
C SER A 328 31.41 -16.93 8.76
N THR A 329 30.80 -17.77 7.92
CA THR A 329 30.23 -17.34 6.63
C THR A 329 28.74 -17.62 6.62
N THR A 330 27.96 -16.59 6.29
CA THR A 330 26.51 -16.69 6.07
C THR A 330 26.18 -16.37 4.62
N LYS A 331 25.56 -17.32 3.94
CA LYS A 331 25.05 -17.14 2.58
C LYS A 331 23.55 -16.92 2.61
N TYR A 332 23.06 -15.99 1.81
CA TYR A 332 21.64 -15.73 1.64
C TYR A 332 21.22 -16.16 0.25
N TYR A 333 20.09 -16.87 0.18
CA TYR A 333 19.57 -17.39 -1.08
C TYR A 333 18.23 -16.76 -1.38
N SER A 334 18.08 -16.37 -2.64
CA SER A 334 16.85 -15.77 -3.15
C SER A 334 16.24 -16.66 -4.22
N ALA A 335 14.91 -16.73 -4.24
CA ALA A 335 14.13 -17.43 -5.25
C ALA A 335 12.79 -16.70 -5.42
N GLY A 336 12.27 -16.63 -6.64
CA GLY A 336 11.03 -15.89 -6.90
C GLY A 336 11.09 -14.41 -6.51
N GLY A 337 12.29 -13.82 -6.54
CA GLY A 337 12.53 -12.41 -6.19
C GLY A 337 12.54 -12.08 -4.69
N GLN A 338 12.55 -13.08 -3.82
CA GLN A 338 12.56 -12.90 -2.36
C GLN A 338 13.72 -13.68 -1.73
N ARG A 339 14.25 -13.19 -0.61
CA ARG A 339 15.18 -13.96 0.24
C ARG A 339 14.40 -15.07 0.94
N VAL A 340 14.73 -16.31 0.61
CA VAL A 340 13.97 -17.49 1.04
C VAL A 340 14.68 -18.35 2.07
N SER A 341 16.00 -18.22 2.17
CA SER A 341 16.79 -18.97 3.14
C SER A 341 18.15 -18.33 3.38
N MET A 342 18.81 -18.83 4.42
CA MET A 342 20.20 -18.55 4.71
C MET A 342 20.94 -19.84 5.06
N LYS A 343 22.25 -19.86 4.87
CA LYS A 343 23.11 -20.95 5.33
C LYS A 343 24.31 -20.37 6.04
N LYS A 344 24.36 -20.58 7.35
CA LYS A 344 25.45 -20.13 8.21
C LYS A 344 26.32 -21.33 8.57
N ASP A 345 27.60 -21.27 8.22
CA ASP A 345 28.58 -22.33 8.49
C ASP A 345 28.08 -23.74 8.08
N GLY A 346 27.45 -23.81 6.91
CA GLY A 346 26.89 -25.04 6.34
C GLY A 346 25.48 -25.42 6.84
N VAL A 347 24.94 -24.73 7.84
CA VAL A 347 23.60 -24.99 8.40
C VAL A 347 22.55 -24.14 7.69
N LEU A 348 21.63 -24.79 6.96
CA LEU A 348 20.54 -24.15 6.23
C LEU A 348 19.34 -23.86 7.15
N SER A 349 18.83 -22.63 7.08
CA SER A 349 17.55 -22.21 7.65
C SER A 349 16.69 -21.54 6.58
N TYR A 350 15.44 -21.97 6.44
CA TYR A 350 14.45 -21.30 5.60
C TYR A 350 13.84 -20.12 6.33
N LEU A 351 13.59 -19.02 5.61
CA LEU A 351 13.02 -17.79 6.14
C LEU A 351 11.64 -17.59 5.55
N LEU A 352 10.64 -17.40 6.40
CA LEU A 352 9.25 -17.17 6.02
C LEU A 352 8.88 -15.74 6.41
N PRO A 353 8.75 -14.83 5.44
CA PRO A 353 8.30 -13.47 5.70
C PRO A 353 6.78 -13.38 5.89
N ASP A 354 6.33 -12.35 6.60
CA ASP A 354 4.94 -11.89 6.51
C ASP A 354 4.66 -11.19 5.16
N MET A 355 3.43 -10.72 4.96
CA MET A 355 3.06 -10.06 3.70
C MET A 355 3.64 -8.65 3.53
N LEU A 356 4.41 -8.12 4.50
CA LEU A 356 5.24 -6.91 4.35
C LEU A 356 6.72 -7.26 4.12
N GLY A 357 7.08 -8.54 4.07
CA GLY A 357 8.47 -8.97 3.92
C GLY A 357 9.22 -9.11 5.25
N SER A 358 8.60 -8.86 6.40
CA SER A 358 9.26 -9.01 7.70
C SER A 358 9.49 -10.48 8.01
N THR A 359 10.73 -10.88 8.33
CA THR A 359 11.04 -12.29 8.64
C THR A 359 10.31 -12.71 9.92
N SER A 360 9.22 -13.47 9.77
CA SER A 360 8.36 -13.86 10.89
C SER A 360 8.72 -15.23 11.45
N ILE A 361 9.17 -16.17 10.61
CA ILE A 361 9.54 -17.53 11.04
C ILE A 361 10.87 -17.95 10.40
N ALA A 362 11.74 -18.57 11.19
CA ALA A 362 12.87 -19.35 10.70
C ALA A 362 12.59 -20.85 10.93
N LEU A 363 12.79 -21.64 9.88
CA LEU A 363 12.69 -23.10 9.93
C LEU A 363 14.07 -23.72 9.69
N LYS A 364 14.36 -24.86 10.32
CA LYS A 364 15.53 -25.67 10.00
C LYS A 364 15.38 -26.32 8.62
N ALA A 365 16.45 -26.91 8.10
CA ALA A 365 16.46 -27.63 6.82
C ALA A 365 15.38 -28.74 6.69
N ASP A 366 14.92 -29.31 7.80
CA ASP A 366 13.86 -30.32 7.85
C ASP A 366 12.44 -29.72 7.97
N GLY A 367 12.31 -28.40 7.99
CA GLY A 367 11.05 -27.67 8.16
C GLY A 367 10.54 -27.61 9.60
N SER A 368 11.34 -27.97 10.61
CA SER A 368 11.00 -27.73 12.01
C SER A 368 11.22 -26.27 12.40
N VAL A 369 10.39 -25.74 13.31
CA VAL A 369 10.43 -24.34 13.72
C VAL A 369 11.66 -24.08 14.60
N GLN A 370 12.45 -23.07 14.23
CA GLN A 370 13.63 -22.64 14.97
C GLN A 370 13.36 -21.35 15.76
N ALA A 371 12.68 -20.40 15.14
CA ALA A 371 12.33 -19.14 15.77
C ALA A 371 11.09 -18.52 15.12
N VAL A 372 10.39 -17.71 15.90
CA VAL A 372 9.24 -16.92 15.47
C VAL A 372 9.34 -15.53 16.07
N GLN A 373 8.95 -14.51 15.32
CA GLN A 373 8.79 -13.14 15.82
C GLN A 373 7.64 -12.43 15.11
N LEU A 374 6.99 -11.49 15.79
CA LEU A 374 5.97 -10.61 15.22
C LEU A 374 6.26 -9.16 15.59
N PHE A 375 5.87 -8.24 14.71
CA PHE A 375 6.16 -6.82 14.83
C PHE A 375 4.89 -6.00 15.10
N ALA A 376 5.05 -4.89 15.79
CA ALA A 376 4.13 -3.77 15.81
C ALA A 376 4.21 -3.00 14.48
N PRO A 377 3.23 -2.14 14.18
CA PRO A 377 3.20 -1.40 12.92
C PRO A 377 4.48 -0.63 12.60
N PHE A 378 5.17 -0.06 13.59
CA PHE A 378 6.42 0.68 13.35
C PHE A 378 7.69 -0.16 13.59
N GLY A 379 7.58 -1.49 13.60
CA GLY A 379 8.71 -2.41 13.64
C GLY A 379 9.18 -2.87 15.02
N GLY A 380 8.55 -2.39 16.11
CA GLY A 380 8.85 -2.90 17.45
C GLY A 380 8.42 -4.36 17.62
N THR A 381 9.30 -5.24 18.11
CA THR A 381 8.97 -6.65 18.33
C THR A 381 7.94 -6.81 19.46
N ARG A 382 6.77 -7.39 19.16
CA ARG A 382 5.69 -7.65 20.14
C ARG A 382 5.68 -9.08 20.66
N TYR A 383 6.20 -10.01 19.89
CA TYR A 383 6.27 -11.41 20.23
C TYR A 383 7.54 -12.02 19.67
N SER A 384 8.18 -12.88 20.45
CA SER A 384 9.30 -13.71 20.00
C SER A 384 9.27 -15.05 20.72
N ASP A 385 9.70 -16.09 20.01
CA ASP A 385 9.89 -17.45 20.52
C ASP A 385 11.09 -18.07 19.80
N GLY A 386 12.06 -18.59 20.55
CA GLY A 386 13.37 -18.99 20.01
C GLY A 386 14.29 -17.81 19.68
N SER A 387 15.36 -18.09 18.92
CA SER A 387 16.36 -17.09 18.51
C SER A 387 16.41 -17.00 17.00
N MET A 388 16.04 -15.84 16.43
CA MET A 388 16.09 -15.62 14.99
C MET A 388 17.52 -15.76 14.48
N THR A 389 17.73 -16.49 13.39
CA THR A 389 19.07 -16.81 12.87
C THR A 389 19.63 -15.74 11.94
N THR A 390 18.76 -14.88 11.43
CA THR A 390 19.07 -13.89 10.41
C THR A 390 19.02 -12.48 11.00
N PRO A 391 19.92 -11.56 10.56
CA PRO A 391 19.79 -10.15 10.89
C PRO A 391 18.68 -9.46 10.09
N TYR A 392 18.15 -10.08 9.02
CA TYR A 392 17.05 -9.51 8.23
C TYR A 392 15.72 -9.67 8.99
N ASN A 393 15.17 -8.55 9.40
CA ASN A 393 14.19 -8.45 10.46
C ASN A 393 12.89 -7.80 9.92
N TYR A 394 12.47 -6.66 10.45
CA TYR A 394 11.29 -5.91 10.03
C TYR A 394 11.40 -5.46 8.57
N THR A 395 10.34 -5.70 7.79
CA THR A 395 10.23 -5.44 6.34
C THR A 395 11.41 -5.96 5.49
N GLY A 396 12.11 -6.97 6.00
CA GLY A 396 13.27 -7.56 5.33
C GLY A 396 14.57 -6.77 5.49
N GLN A 397 14.57 -5.70 6.30
CA GLN A 397 15.71 -4.82 6.53
C GLN A 397 16.63 -5.36 7.62
N ARG A 398 17.90 -4.97 7.56
CA ARG A 398 18.93 -5.55 8.44
C ARG A 398 18.92 -4.85 9.80
N LEU A 399 18.69 -5.60 10.87
CA LEU A 399 18.83 -5.12 12.25
C LEU A 399 20.30 -5.20 12.68
N ASP A 400 20.87 -4.06 13.04
CA ASP A 400 22.15 -4.00 13.73
C ASP A 400 21.92 -4.21 15.23
N SER A 401 22.24 -5.40 15.73
CA SER A 401 21.93 -5.78 17.11
C SER A 401 22.61 -4.90 18.17
N THR A 402 23.76 -4.31 17.85
CA THR A 402 24.55 -3.49 18.78
C THR A 402 23.90 -2.12 18.98
N SER A 403 23.52 -1.43 17.91
CA SER A 403 22.84 -0.12 17.97
C SER A 403 21.32 -0.22 18.18
N GLY A 404 20.71 -1.34 17.76
CA GLY A 404 19.27 -1.55 17.73
C GLY A 404 18.55 -0.85 16.57
N LEU A 405 19.30 -0.33 15.59
CA LEU A 405 18.77 0.37 14.42
C LEU A 405 18.64 -0.58 13.21
N LEU A 406 17.67 -0.30 12.34
CA LEU A 406 17.49 -1.03 11.09
C LEU A 406 18.18 -0.28 9.94
N TYR A 407 19.05 -0.95 9.20
CA TYR A 407 19.69 -0.42 8.00
C TYR A 407 18.80 -0.65 6.78
N TYR A 408 18.35 0.43 6.15
CA TYR A 408 17.44 0.42 5.00
C TYR A 408 18.16 0.66 3.66
N GLY A 409 19.50 0.74 3.65
CA GLY A 409 20.27 1.10 2.45
C GLY A 409 20.72 2.56 2.51
N ALA A 410 19.82 3.50 2.27
CA ALA A 410 20.15 4.93 2.30
C ALA A 410 20.20 5.52 3.72
N ARG A 411 19.35 5.03 4.62
CA ARG A 411 19.15 5.58 5.96
C ARG A 411 19.04 4.47 7.01
N TYR A 412 19.21 4.87 8.27
CA TYR A 412 18.88 4.00 9.40
C TYR A 412 17.53 4.40 9.99
N TYR A 413 16.76 3.40 10.37
CA TYR A 413 15.43 3.53 10.94
C TYR A 413 15.44 3.13 12.41
N ASP A 414 14.80 3.95 13.24
CA ASP A 414 14.58 3.68 14.66
C ASP A 414 13.14 3.26 14.91
N ALA A 415 12.92 1.97 15.12
CA ALA A 415 11.60 1.43 15.45
C ALA A 415 11.04 1.90 16.80
N THR A 416 11.89 2.42 17.70
CA THR A 416 11.45 2.97 19.00
C THR A 416 10.67 4.26 18.82
N SER A 417 11.12 5.15 17.95
CA SER A 417 10.46 6.42 17.65
C SER A 417 9.53 6.33 16.44
N GLY A 418 9.73 5.36 15.55
CA GLY A 418 8.95 5.26 14.31
C GLY A 418 9.47 6.16 13.18
N HIS A 419 10.73 6.61 13.28
CA HIS A 419 11.34 7.56 12.35
C HIS A 419 12.67 7.07 11.79
N PHE A 420 13.04 7.58 10.61
CA PHE A 420 14.44 7.57 10.18
C PHE A 420 15.29 8.48 11.07
N ILE A 421 16.57 8.18 11.22
CA ILE A 421 17.50 8.97 12.06
C ILE A 421 18.15 10.14 11.31
N SER A 422 17.92 10.22 10.00
CA SER A 422 18.38 11.30 9.13
C SER A 422 17.27 11.68 8.15
N ALA A 423 17.27 12.95 7.74
CA ALA A 423 16.29 13.47 6.79
C ALA A 423 16.42 12.81 5.41
N ASP A 424 15.30 12.57 4.74
CA ASP A 424 15.30 12.09 3.35
C ASP A 424 15.90 13.12 2.40
N THR A 425 16.71 12.66 1.45
CA THR A 425 17.26 13.48 0.37
C THR A 425 16.40 13.44 -0.91
N VAL A 426 15.43 12.53 -0.99
CA VAL A 426 14.52 12.35 -2.13
C VAL A 426 13.10 12.83 -1.77
N GLU A 427 12.44 12.21 -0.79
CA GLU A 427 11.13 12.66 -0.27
C GLU A 427 11.29 13.78 0.77
N THR A 428 11.74 14.96 0.31
CA THR A 428 12.00 16.12 1.19
C THR A 428 10.74 16.88 1.60
N ASN A 429 10.85 17.83 2.55
CA ASN A 429 9.81 18.80 2.88
C ASN A 429 9.19 19.53 1.67
N GLY A 430 9.96 19.71 0.57
CA GLY A 430 9.44 20.32 -0.65
C GLY A 430 8.37 19.48 -1.36
N THR A 431 8.29 18.19 -1.04
CA THR A 431 7.25 17.27 -1.51
C THR A 431 6.01 17.24 -0.60
N GLY A 432 6.02 18.03 0.48
CA GLY A 432 4.92 18.14 1.44
C GLY A 432 4.91 17.04 2.49
N LEU A 433 6.03 16.36 2.73
CA LEU A 433 6.15 15.25 3.68
C LEU A 433 7.16 15.57 4.77
N ASP A 434 6.93 15.01 5.95
CA ASP A 434 7.93 14.94 7.00
C ASP A 434 9.11 14.05 6.55
N PRO A 435 10.34 14.59 6.40
CA PRO A 435 11.48 13.88 5.82
C PRO A 435 12.00 12.74 6.69
N TYR A 436 11.53 12.61 7.94
CA TYR A 436 11.86 11.49 8.82
C TYR A 436 10.77 10.43 8.87
N ALA A 437 9.57 10.73 8.37
CA ALA A 437 8.42 9.86 8.51
C ALA A 437 8.60 8.55 7.75
N TYR A 438 8.32 7.45 8.44
CA TYR A 438 8.31 6.14 7.81
C TYR A 438 7.01 5.95 7.01
N VAL A 439 7.15 5.77 5.69
CA VAL A 439 6.09 5.41 4.74
C VAL A 439 4.78 6.18 4.91
N LYS A 440 4.90 7.51 5.15
CA LYS A 440 3.78 8.43 5.38
C LYS A 440 2.89 8.07 6.58
N GLY A 441 3.42 7.37 7.58
CA GLY A 441 2.63 6.97 8.75
C GLY A 441 1.66 5.83 8.48
N SER A 442 1.85 5.05 7.40
CA SER A 442 0.94 3.97 7.00
C SER A 442 1.65 2.60 6.91
N PRO A 443 2.32 2.14 7.99
CA PRO A 443 3.31 1.07 7.87
C PRO A 443 2.76 -0.35 7.77
N GLU A 444 1.46 -0.56 8.00
CA GLU A 444 0.80 -1.84 7.73
C GLU A 444 0.41 -2.00 6.25
N THR A 445 0.41 -0.90 5.50
CA THR A 445 0.05 -0.85 4.07
C THR A 445 1.28 -0.77 3.18
N PHE A 446 2.29 -0.01 3.59
CA PHE A 446 3.47 0.28 2.77
C PHE A 446 4.78 -0.14 3.47
N THR A 447 5.81 -0.38 2.66
CA THR A 447 7.19 -0.63 3.11
C THR A 447 8.13 0.36 2.44
N ASP A 448 9.34 0.56 2.96
CA ASP A 448 10.40 1.32 2.28
C ASP A 448 11.58 0.38 2.01
N PRO A 449 11.78 -0.09 0.76
CA PRO A 449 12.86 -1.03 0.48
C PRO A 449 14.26 -0.41 0.45
N THR A 450 14.39 0.90 0.20
CA THR A 450 15.67 1.57 -0.07
C THR A 450 16.04 2.64 0.96
N GLY A 451 15.10 2.98 1.84
CA GLY A 451 15.19 4.12 2.72
C GLY A 451 14.98 5.45 2.00
N HIS A 452 14.37 5.51 0.82
CA HIS A 452 14.08 6.77 0.09
C HIS A 452 12.63 6.90 -0.37
N GLY A 453 11.84 5.84 -0.26
CA GLY A 453 10.56 5.83 -0.92
C GLY A 453 9.74 4.60 -0.60
N ARG A 454 8.43 4.81 -0.47
CA ARG A 454 7.52 3.76 -0.09
C ARG A 454 7.09 2.91 -1.28
N CYS A 455 6.80 1.65 -1.01
CA CYS A 455 6.23 0.69 -1.93
C CYS A 455 4.94 0.09 -1.33
N GLY A 456 3.90 -0.01 -2.15
CA GLY A 456 2.60 -0.56 -1.79
C GLY A 456 2.46 -2.05 -2.07
N PRO A 457 1.33 -2.65 -1.65
CA PRO A 457 1.06 -4.08 -1.79
C PRO A 457 0.92 -4.55 -3.24
N ASP A 458 0.58 -3.63 -4.15
CA ASP A 458 0.47 -3.88 -5.60
C ASP A 458 1.81 -3.73 -6.34
N GLY A 459 2.89 -3.45 -5.60
CA GLY A 459 4.23 -3.21 -6.16
C GLY A 459 4.47 -1.78 -6.66
N ASP A 460 3.52 -0.86 -6.48
CA ASP A 460 3.71 0.55 -6.80
C ASP A 460 4.70 1.20 -5.82
N CYS A 461 5.80 1.74 -6.35
CA CYS A 461 6.89 2.34 -5.58
C CYS A 461 7.06 3.81 -5.96
N VAL A 462 7.03 4.70 -4.97
CA VAL A 462 7.20 6.15 -5.14
C VAL A 462 8.52 6.57 -4.52
N GLY A 463 9.26 7.46 -5.19
CA GLY A 463 10.49 8.05 -4.64
C GLY A 463 11.70 7.12 -4.66
N VAL A 464 11.67 6.04 -5.44
CA VAL A 464 12.73 5.03 -5.44
C VAL A 464 13.57 5.10 -6.73
N PRO A 465 14.79 5.67 -6.72
CA PRO A 465 15.66 5.65 -7.89
C PRO A 465 16.11 4.20 -8.17
N GLY A 466 15.58 3.60 -9.24
CA GLY A 466 16.03 2.30 -9.73
C GLY A 466 15.52 1.06 -8.96
N ALA A 467 14.46 1.15 -8.16
CA ALA A 467 13.90 -0.05 -7.53
C ALA A 467 13.09 -0.91 -8.50
N GLY A 468 13.60 -2.13 -8.70
CA GLY A 468 12.73 -3.30 -8.75
C GLY A 468 11.92 -3.39 -7.45
N THR A 469 10.64 -3.68 -7.62
CA THR A 469 9.63 -3.93 -6.58
C THR A 469 10.14 -4.71 -5.36
N PRO A 470 9.62 -4.48 -4.13
CA PRO A 470 9.81 -5.40 -3.02
C PRO A 470 9.09 -6.72 -3.37
N GLY A 471 9.87 -7.70 -3.81
CA GLY A 471 9.36 -8.92 -4.43
C GLY A 471 10.04 -9.26 -5.77
N GLN A 472 10.84 -8.35 -6.32
CA GLN A 472 11.84 -8.65 -7.33
C GLN A 472 13.22 -8.42 -6.71
N GLY A 473 14.00 -9.49 -6.63
CA GLY A 473 15.41 -9.39 -6.28
C GLY A 473 16.10 -8.55 -7.34
N SER A 474 16.33 -7.28 -7.05
CA SER A 474 17.46 -6.57 -7.63
C SER A 474 18.71 -7.29 -7.14
N SER A 475 19.18 -8.25 -7.94
CA SER A 475 20.61 -8.48 -8.03
C SER A 475 21.22 -7.13 -8.40
N SER A 476 21.99 -6.55 -7.51
CA SER A 476 22.86 -5.42 -7.78
C SER A 476 23.92 -5.86 -8.79
N GLY A 477 23.53 -5.88 -10.06
CA GLY A 477 24.43 -5.94 -11.20
C GLY A 477 24.53 -4.53 -11.77
N GLY A 478 25.56 -3.80 -11.38
CA GLY A 478 25.83 -2.48 -11.92
C GLY A 478 26.18 -2.50 -13.41
N GLY A 479 25.72 -1.47 -14.13
CA GLY A 479 26.40 -0.90 -15.28
C GLY A 479 25.82 -1.23 -16.66
N GLY A 480 25.21 -0.22 -17.30
CA GLY A 480 24.86 -0.29 -18.73
C GLY A 480 23.94 0.84 -19.20
N ASP A 481 24.48 2.06 -19.23
CA ASP A 481 23.88 3.24 -19.86
C ASP A 481 23.40 2.95 -21.30
N SER A 482 22.13 3.18 -21.61
CA SER A 482 21.66 3.39 -22.99
C SER A 482 20.26 4.02 -22.98
N GLY A 483 20.16 5.21 -23.56
CA GLY A 483 18.96 6.05 -23.57
C GLY A 483 17.74 5.38 -24.20
N SER A 484 16.57 5.65 -23.61
CA SER A 484 15.29 5.28 -24.19
C SER A 484 14.55 6.53 -24.67
N SER A 485 14.53 6.66 -26.00
CA SER A 485 13.54 7.42 -26.76
C SER A 485 12.17 6.78 -26.62
N GLY A 486 11.14 7.62 -26.52
CA GLY A 486 9.75 7.20 -26.32
C GLY A 486 9.15 6.39 -27.47
N GLY A 487 8.05 5.69 -27.13
CA GLY A 487 7.19 5.02 -28.09
C GLY A 487 6.19 4.09 -27.41
N GLY A 488 5.05 4.65 -26.99
CA GLY A 488 3.90 3.87 -26.53
C GLY A 488 3.24 3.11 -27.69
N GLY A 489 2.96 1.83 -27.48
CA GLY A 489 2.20 0.98 -28.39
C GLY A 489 1.32 0.00 -27.59
N ASN A 490 0.01 0.24 -27.60
CA ASN A 490 -1.02 -0.69 -27.11
C ASN A 490 -1.00 -2.01 -27.91
N PRO A 491 -1.30 -3.17 -27.29
CA PRO A 491 -1.77 -4.34 -28.00
C PRO A 491 -3.31 -4.30 -28.18
N PRO A 492 -3.86 -4.86 -29.27
CA PRO A 492 -5.29 -4.78 -29.58
C PRO A 492 -6.10 -5.88 -28.89
N ALA A 493 -7.32 -5.52 -28.46
CA ALA A 493 -8.37 -6.43 -28.06
C ALA A 493 -8.93 -7.17 -29.29
N THR A 494 -9.05 -8.49 -29.20
CA THR A 494 -9.83 -9.31 -30.14
C THR A 494 -11.12 -9.79 -29.48
N THR A 495 -12.23 -9.30 -30.01
CA THR A 495 -13.61 -9.75 -29.81
C THR A 495 -13.87 -11.07 -30.56
N GLY A 496 -14.61 -11.99 -29.96
CA GLY A 496 -15.14 -13.18 -30.64
C GLY A 496 -16.27 -13.84 -29.83
N SER A 497 -17.51 -13.57 -30.24
CA SER A 497 -18.77 -14.06 -29.66
C SER A 497 -19.19 -15.46 -30.18
N SER A 498 -20.26 -15.99 -29.55
CA SER A 498 -21.20 -17.08 -29.95
C SER A 498 -20.87 -18.48 -29.39
N ALA A 499 -21.81 -19.33 -28.96
CA ALA A 499 -23.28 -19.35 -28.88
C ALA A 499 -23.71 -20.38 -27.81
N GLY A 500 -24.94 -20.27 -27.28
CA GLY A 500 -25.45 -21.09 -26.18
C GLY A 500 -26.13 -22.40 -26.54
N SER A 501 -26.70 -23.07 -25.53
CA SER A 501 -27.92 -23.89 -25.62
C SER A 501 -28.42 -24.33 -24.22
N ASP A 502 -29.70 -24.00 -23.98
CA ASP A 502 -30.80 -24.74 -23.32
C ASP A 502 -30.68 -25.37 -21.91
N GLY A 503 -31.65 -25.00 -21.04
CA GLY A 503 -31.92 -25.52 -19.68
C GLY A 503 -32.69 -26.85 -19.66
N PRO A 504 -33.67 -27.12 -18.75
CA PRO A 504 -34.06 -26.46 -17.49
C PRO A 504 -34.39 -27.44 -16.31
N SER A 505 -34.86 -26.91 -15.16
CA SER A 505 -35.72 -27.59 -14.14
C SER A 505 -35.11 -28.74 -13.31
N GLN A 506 -35.50 -29.13 -12.08
CA GLN A 506 -36.49 -28.74 -11.09
C GLN A 506 -36.27 -29.64 -9.84
N THR A 507 -36.58 -29.19 -8.61
CA THR A 507 -37.05 -30.00 -7.43
C THR A 507 -36.14 -31.15 -6.90
N SER A 508 -36.12 -31.61 -5.64
CA SER A 508 -37.07 -31.63 -4.52
C SER A 508 -36.37 -32.23 -3.27
N THR A 509 -36.73 -31.71 -2.10
CA THR A 509 -37.02 -32.38 -0.80
C THR A 509 -36.63 -33.84 -0.54
N SER A 510 -36.02 -34.11 0.64
CA SER A 510 -36.62 -34.88 1.78
C SER A 510 -35.54 -35.35 2.78
N THR A 511 -35.63 -35.06 4.09
CA THR A 511 -36.39 -35.70 5.19
C THR A 511 -35.82 -37.05 5.70
N SER A 512 -35.37 -37.11 6.97
CA SER A 512 -35.70 -38.14 8.00
C SER A 512 -34.73 -38.05 9.21
N THR A 513 -35.11 -37.57 10.40
CA THR A 513 -35.72 -38.25 11.59
C THR A 513 -34.90 -39.31 12.34
N SER A 514 -34.58 -39.03 13.62
CA SER A 514 -34.96 -39.77 14.87
C SER A 514 -33.98 -39.44 16.03
N THR A 515 -34.38 -38.60 16.99
CA THR A 515 -34.90 -38.87 18.37
C THR A 515 -33.95 -39.55 19.38
N SER A 516 -33.58 -38.80 20.43
CA SER A 516 -33.83 -39.21 21.83
C SER A 516 -33.81 -38.00 22.80
N THR A 517 -34.69 -38.09 23.80
CA THR A 517 -35.14 -37.17 24.87
C THR A 517 -34.05 -36.84 25.92
N SER A 518 -33.97 -35.64 26.49
CA SER A 518 -34.79 -35.17 27.62
C SER A 518 -34.74 -33.65 27.81
N ALA A 519 -35.92 -33.06 28.07
CA ALA A 519 -36.19 -31.62 28.15
C ALA A 519 -36.50 -31.13 29.57
N ASN A 520 -36.03 -29.92 29.87
CA ASN A 520 -36.66 -28.83 30.64
C ASN A 520 -35.58 -27.75 30.80
N THR A 521 -35.70 -26.46 30.49
CA THR A 521 -36.71 -25.47 30.04
C THR A 521 -35.83 -24.26 29.64
N SER A 522 -36.01 -23.44 28.61
CA SER A 522 -37.11 -23.05 27.74
C SER A 522 -36.46 -22.27 26.59
N ASN A 523 -36.83 -22.62 25.36
CA ASN A 523 -36.28 -22.15 24.10
C ASN A 523 -37.34 -21.28 23.40
N CYS A 524 -36.92 -20.11 22.91
CA CYS A 524 -37.56 -19.24 21.89
C CYS A 524 -36.39 -18.37 21.38
N ASP A 525 -35.96 -18.31 20.12
CA ASP A 525 -36.62 -18.61 18.85
C ASP A 525 -35.60 -18.94 17.75
N ALA A 526 -35.80 -20.06 17.07
CA ALA A 526 -35.35 -20.26 15.69
C ALA A 526 -36.52 -20.62 14.76
N GLN A 527 -37.78 -20.53 15.24
CA GLN A 527 -38.99 -20.73 14.44
C GLN A 527 -40.14 -19.90 15.03
N CYS A 528 -40.05 -18.57 14.93
CA CYS A 528 -41.26 -17.76 14.95
C CYS A 528 -41.83 -17.68 13.52
N PRO A 529 -43.16 -17.62 13.36
CA PRO A 529 -43.77 -17.24 12.09
C PRO A 529 -43.28 -15.85 11.67
N HIS A 530 -43.47 -15.46 10.42
CA HIS A 530 -43.15 -14.11 9.92
C HIS A 530 -43.86 -13.06 10.81
N ASP A 531 -43.19 -12.60 11.86
CA ASP A 531 -43.82 -11.78 12.88
C ASP A 531 -44.02 -10.39 12.32
N ALA A 532 -45.22 -9.83 12.51
CA ALA A 532 -45.56 -8.46 12.13
C ALA A 532 -44.54 -7.41 12.61
N TRP A 533 -43.69 -7.76 13.57
CA TRP A 533 -42.55 -6.94 13.99
C TRP A 533 -41.44 -6.83 12.93
N HIS A 534 -41.01 -7.94 12.31
CA HIS A 534 -39.95 -7.93 11.29
C HIS A 534 -40.40 -7.13 10.05
N ASP A 535 -41.66 -7.31 9.63
CA ASP A 535 -42.24 -6.55 8.52
C ASP A 535 -42.39 -5.05 8.86
N ARG A 536 -42.81 -4.71 10.08
CA ARG A 536 -42.91 -3.30 10.52
C ARG A 536 -41.54 -2.63 10.66
N ALA A 537 -40.53 -3.33 11.17
CA ALA A 537 -39.17 -2.82 11.30
C ALA A 537 -38.51 -2.65 9.92
N THR A 538 -38.72 -3.59 8.99
CA THR A 538 -38.28 -3.47 7.60
C THR A 538 -38.97 -2.31 6.89
N THR A 539 -40.28 -2.14 7.09
CA THR A 539 -41.05 -1.00 6.55
C THR A 539 -40.55 0.33 7.11
N ALA A 540 -40.25 0.40 8.42
CA ALA A 540 -39.72 1.59 9.06
C ALA A 540 -38.31 1.96 8.55
N ARG A 541 -37.44 0.96 8.34
CA ARG A 541 -36.13 1.13 7.70
C ARG A 541 -36.27 1.68 6.30
N ASN A 542 -37.05 1.01 5.45
CA ASN A 542 -37.22 1.44 4.06
C ASN A 542 -37.83 2.84 3.97
N LYS A 543 -38.75 3.21 4.88
CA LYS A 543 -39.30 4.57 4.96
C LYS A 543 -38.27 5.63 5.40
N LYS A 544 -37.29 5.27 6.23
CA LYS A 544 -36.18 6.17 6.62
C LYS A 544 -35.11 6.29 5.54
N LEU A 545 -34.93 5.26 4.71
CA LEU A 545 -33.98 5.25 3.59
C LEU A 545 -34.53 5.92 2.33
N ASP A 546 -35.86 5.96 2.15
CA ASP A 546 -36.51 6.58 1.00
C ASP A 546 -36.08 8.05 0.72
N PRO A 547 -35.86 8.94 1.72
CA PRO A 547 -35.31 10.26 1.49
C PRO A 547 -33.84 10.26 1.00
N LEU A 548 -33.00 9.35 1.50
CA LEU A 548 -31.60 9.20 1.07
C LEU A 548 -31.53 8.76 -0.40
N ASN A 549 -32.33 7.77 -0.78
CA ASN A 549 -32.43 7.31 -2.16
C ASN A 549 -32.92 8.42 -3.10
N LYS A 550 -33.97 9.16 -2.68
CA LYS A 550 -34.48 10.31 -3.45
C LYS A 550 -33.45 11.43 -3.59
N GLN A 551 -32.67 11.68 -2.55
CA GLN A 551 -31.59 12.67 -2.56
C GLN A 551 -30.46 12.23 -3.50
N ALA A 552 -30.00 10.99 -3.40
CA ALA A 552 -28.98 10.41 -4.27
C ALA A 552 -29.40 10.48 -5.75
N VAL A 553 -30.64 10.14 -6.08
CA VAL A 553 -31.17 10.23 -7.45
C VAL A 553 -31.25 11.68 -7.92
N LEU A 554 -31.64 12.62 -7.06
CA LEU A 554 -31.71 14.05 -7.40
C LEU A 554 -30.32 14.63 -7.66
N GLU A 555 -29.33 14.25 -6.84
CA GLU A 555 -27.95 14.68 -6.97
C GLU A 555 -27.26 14.06 -8.19
N MET A 556 -27.55 12.79 -8.51
CA MET A 556 -27.10 12.15 -9.73
C MET A 556 -27.65 12.83 -10.99
N VAL A 557 -28.95 13.13 -11.01
CA VAL A 557 -29.58 13.83 -12.14
C VAL A 557 -29.07 15.27 -12.23
N GLY A 558 -28.92 15.96 -11.10
CA GLY A 558 -28.37 17.32 -11.05
C GLY A 558 -26.91 17.39 -11.49
N GLY A 559 -26.10 16.43 -11.04
CA GLY A 559 -24.68 16.28 -11.41
C GLY A 559 -24.50 16.01 -12.89
N ALA A 560 -25.22 15.03 -13.45
CA ALA A 560 -25.18 14.72 -14.88
C ALA A 560 -25.64 15.90 -15.75
N LEU A 561 -26.66 16.66 -15.31
CA LEU A 561 -27.10 17.86 -16.02
C LEU A 561 -26.04 18.97 -16.00
N LEU A 562 -25.35 19.18 -14.87
CA LEU A 562 -24.28 20.17 -14.72
C LEU A 562 -23.02 19.80 -15.51
N PHE A 563 -22.67 18.51 -15.51
CA PHE A 563 -21.58 17.94 -16.31
C PHE A 563 -21.83 18.15 -17.81
N ILE A 564 -23.00 17.75 -18.32
CA ILE A 564 -23.40 17.96 -19.71
C ILE A 564 -23.43 19.45 -20.07
N LEU A 565 -23.90 20.31 -19.16
CA LEU A 565 -23.90 21.76 -19.40
C LEU A 565 -22.47 22.30 -19.50
N GLY A 566 -21.58 21.88 -18.61
CA GLY A 566 -20.15 22.20 -18.60
C GLY A 566 -19.49 21.81 -19.93
N ASP A 567 -19.69 20.57 -20.36
CA ASP A 567 -19.17 20.04 -21.63
C ASP A 567 -19.70 20.80 -22.84
N VAL A 568 -21.00 21.11 -22.87
CA VAL A 568 -21.60 21.91 -23.95
C VAL A 568 -21.02 23.32 -23.97
N LEU A 569 -20.79 23.95 -22.82
CA LEU A 569 -20.17 25.29 -22.72
C LEU A 569 -18.70 25.28 -23.16
N ILE A 570 -17.94 24.25 -22.76
CA ILE A 570 -16.54 24.04 -23.18
C ILE A 570 -16.47 23.77 -24.69
N PHE A 571 -17.42 22.99 -25.22
CA PHE A 571 -17.55 22.68 -26.64
C PHE A 571 -17.94 23.92 -27.47
N ILE A 572 -18.88 24.74 -26.98
CA ILE A 572 -19.25 26.03 -27.58
C ILE A 572 -18.03 26.98 -27.64
N ASN A 573 -17.17 26.97 -26.61
CA ASN A 573 -15.95 27.77 -26.59
C ASN A 573 -14.93 27.30 -27.64
N LYS A 574 -14.85 25.99 -27.92
CA LYS A 574 -13.92 25.40 -28.90
C LYS A 574 -14.33 25.65 -30.36
N ILE A 575 -15.61 25.90 -30.66
CA ILE A 575 -16.11 26.02 -32.04
C ILE A 575 -16.48 27.47 -32.35
N SER A 576 -15.57 28.44 -32.18
CA SER A 576 -15.84 29.85 -32.51
C SER A 576 -15.68 30.21 -34.00
N SER A 577 -15.53 29.25 -34.91
CA SER A 577 -15.56 29.49 -36.36
C SER A 577 -16.73 28.76 -37.06
N ASN A 578 -17.49 29.54 -37.83
CA ASN A 578 -18.46 29.21 -38.90
C ASN A 578 -19.63 28.21 -38.65
N PHE A 579 -20.81 28.80 -38.39
CA PHE A 579 -22.12 28.67 -39.06
C PHE A 579 -22.53 27.38 -39.83
N GLN A 580 -22.58 26.22 -39.17
CA GLN A 580 -23.58 25.17 -39.48
C GLN A 580 -24.30 24.69 -38.21
N LYS A 581 -24.74 25.64 -37.36
CA LYS A 581 -24.93 25.43 -35.90
C LYS A 581 -26.38 25.48 -35.39
N GLY A 582 -27.40 25.26 -36.24
CA GLY A 582 -28.80 25.19 -35.81
C GLY A 582 -29.38 23.77 -35.78
N GLU A 583 -29.02 22.95 -36.77
CA GLU A 583 -29.60 21.63 -37.03
C GLU A 583 -29.16 20.59 -35.98
N ALA A 584 -27.89 20.62 -35.54
CA ALA A 584 -27.36 19.63 -34.59
C ALA A 584 -27.98 19.73 -33.18
N LEU A 585 -28.38 20.94 -32.75
CA LEU A 585 -29.08 21.14 -31.48
C LEU A 585 -30.53 20.66 -31.56
N LEU A 586 -31.17 20.84 -32.72
CA LEU A 586 -32.50 20.29 -33.02
C LEU A 586 -32.50 18.76 -33.06
N ASP A 587 -31.46 18.14 -33.63
CA ASP A 587 -31.32 16.68 -33.70
C ASP A 587 -31.06 16.04 -32.32
N LEU A 588 -30.29 16.71 -31.47
CA LEU A 588 -30.01 16.24 -30.10
C LEU A 588 -31.27 16.32 -29.21
N ILE A 589 -32.06 17.40 -29.32
CA ILE A 589 -33.32 17.58 -28.59
C ILE A 589 -34.41 16.62 -29.12
N ALA A 590 -34.44 16.37 -30.43
CA ALA A 590 -35.33 15.37 -31.04
C ALA A 590 -34.99 13.95 -30.57
N THR A 591 -33.70 13.62 -30.44
CA THR A 591 -33.24 12.33 -29.92
C THR A 591 -33.63 12.14 -28.45
N PHE A 592 -33.48 13.17 -27.62
CA PHE A 592 -33.89 13.11 -26.21
C PHE A 592 -35.42 12.97 -26.05
N SER A 593 -36.19 13.72 -26.84
CA SER A 593 -37.66 13.75 -26.75
C SER A 593 -38.34 12.50 -27.33
N ASN A 594 -37.83 11.95 -28.43
CA ASN A 594 -38.45 10.83 -29.13
C ASN A 594 -37.92 9.47 -28.66
N THR A 595 -36.71 9.42 -28.10
CA THR A 595 -36.04 8.14 -27.80
C THR A 595 -35.92 7.88 -26.30
N ILE A 596 -35.71 8.89 -25.45
CA ILE A 596 -35.44 8.69 -24.02
C ILE A 596 -36.71 8.87 -23.16
N MET A 597 -37.51 9.91 -23.42
CA MET A 597 -38.75 10.20 -22.68
C MET A 597 -39.78 9.05 -22.67
N PRO A 598 -39.99 8.26 -23.74
CA PRO A 598 -40.91 7.12 -23.72
C PRO A 598 -40.48 6.01 -22.74
N TYR A 599 -39.18 5.80 -22.55
CA TYR A 599 -38.66 4.78 -21.63
C TYR A 599 -38.79 5.19 -20.17
N VAL A 600 -38.61 6.49 -19.88
CA VAL A 600 -38.80 7.05 -18.53
C VAL A 600 -40.28 6.99 -18.09
N GLY A 601 -41.22 7.16 -19.04
CA GLY A 601 -42.67 7.07 -18.77
C GLY A 601 -43.18 5.65 -18.47
N VAL A 602 -42.48 4.61 -18.91
CA VAL A 602 -42.81 3.20 -18.63
C VAL A 602 -42.32 2.76 -17.24
N LEU A 603 -41.26 3.37 -16.73
CA LEU A 603 -40.64 2.99 -15.45
C LEU A 603 -41.30 3.64 -14.22
N ILE A 604 -41.93 4.83 -14.34
CA ILE A 604 -42.45 5.58 -13.17
C ILE A 604 -43.79 6.30 -13.48
N PRO A 605 -44.95 5.69 -13.21
CA PRO A 605 -46.28 6.27 -13.52
C PRO A 605 -46.64 7.54 -12.72
N SER A 606 -45.98 7.79 -11.58
CA SER A 606 -46.32 8.87 -10.64
C SER A 606 -45.79 10.27 -11.02
N LEU A 607 -44.92 10.38 -12.03
CA LEU A 607 -44.28 11.65 -12.43
C LEU A 607 -45.04 12.46 -13.49
N ASN A 608 -46.26 12.03 -13.85
CA ASN A 608 -47.03 12.55 -14.99
C ASN A 608 -47.34 14.07 -14.90
N GLY A 609 -47.45 14.63 -13.69
CA GLY A 609 -47.71 16.08 -13.49
C GLY A 609 -46.47 16.97 -13.66
N THR A 610 -45.30 16.49 -13.23
CA THR A 610 -44.03 17.25 -13.25
C THR A 610 -43.39 17.18 -14.63
N LEU A 611 -43.49 16.03 -15.31
CA LEU A 611 -43.05 15.87 -16.70
C LEU A 611 -43.80 16.79 -17.67
N LEU A 612 -45.11 17.02 -17.44
CA LEU A 612 -45.95 17.91 -18.27
C LEU A 612 -45.59 19.40 -18.10
N GLN A 613 -45.05 19.80 -16.95
CA GLN A 613 -44.58 21.16 -16.71
C GLN A 613 -43.20 21.39 -17.36
N LEU A 614 -42.31 20.40 -17.28
CA LEU A 614 -41.02 20.39 -17.97
C LEU A 614 -41.20 20.37 -19.50
N SER A 615 -42.14 19.59 -20.03
CA SER A 615 -42.43 19.58 -21.47
C SER A 615 -42.98 20.91 -21.96
N LYS A 616 -43.83 21.59 -21.18
CA LYS A 616 -44.33 22.94 -21.48
C LYS A 616 -43.21 23.98 -21.50
N ALA A 617 -42.29 23.94 -20.53
CA ALA A 617 -41.14 24.85 -20.49
C ALA A 617 -40.22 24.68 -21.72
N MET A 618 -39.96 23.43 -22.14
CA MET A 618 -39.21 23.15 -23.36
C MET A 618 -39.96 23.60 -24.63
N PHE A 619 -41.29 23.47 -24.68
CA PHE A 619 -42.11 23.98 -25.79
C PHE A 619 -42.08 25.52 -25.91
N TYR A 620 -42.11 26.25 -24.79
CA TYR A 620 -42.00 27.71 -24.80
C TYR A 620 -40.60 28.18 -25.23
N ALA A 621 -39.55 27.44 -24.86
CA ALA A 621 -38.20 27.69 -25.35
C ALA A 621 -38.09 27.45 -26.87
N MET A 622 -38.71 26.39 -27.40
CA MET A 622 -38.78 26.14 -28.86
C MET A 622 -39.51 27.24 -29.61
N ALA A 623 -40.66 27.71 -29.11
CA ALA A 623 -41.41 28.81 -29.72
C ALA A 623 -40.63 30.13 -29.76
N GLY A 624 -39.84 30.41 -28.71
CA GLY A 624 -38.93 31.57 -28.66
C GLY A 624 -37.81 31.48 -29.70
N VAL A 625 -37.19 30.32 -29.86
CA VAL A 625 -36.15 30.08 -30.87
C VAL A 625 -36.71 30.20 -32.29
N GLN A 626 -37.92 29.68 -32.52
CA GLN A 626 -38.58 29.76 -33.83
C GLN A 626 -38.99 31.19 -34.20
N ALA A 627 -39.38 32.02 -33.23
CA ALA A 627 -39.65 33.44 -33.42
C ALA A 627 -38.38 34.25 -33.75
N VAL A 628 -37.25 33.90 -33.12
CA VAL A 628 -35.94 34.53 -33.39
C VAL A 628 -35.42 34.15 -34.77
N VAL A 629 -35.52 32.87 -35.15
CA VAL A 629 -35.14 32.39 -36.49
C VAL A 629 -36.06 33.00 -37.57
N GLY A 630 -37.36 33.11 -37.29
CA GLY A 630 -38.32 33.79 -38.16
C GLY A 630 -38.00 35.27 -38.38
N ALA A 631 -37.69 36.00 -37.30
CA ALA A 631 -37.30 37.41 -37.37
C ALA A 631 -36.02 37.62 -38.18
N LEU A 632 -35.03 36.73 -38.02
CA LEU A 632 -33.76 36.78 -38.75
C LEU A 632 -33.90 36.40 -40.23
N SER A 633 -34.85 35.52 -40.58
CA SER A 633 -35.09 35.09 -41.96
C SER A 633 -35.89 36.08 -42.82
N SER A 634 -36.68 36.97 -42.19
CA SER A 634 -37.57 37.92 -42.90
C SER A 634 -36.93 39.27 -43.25
N ALA A 635 -35.73 39.57 -42.73
CA ALA A 635 -35.05 40.85 -42.97
C ALA A 635 -34.19 40.80 -44.25
N ASN A 636 -34.85 40.91 -45.41
CA ASN A 636 -34.26 41.03 -46.76
C ASN A 636 -33.52 42.36 -47.01
N TRP A 637 -32.66 42.80 -46.11
CA TRP A 637 -31.95 44.06 -46.25
C TRP A 637 -30.66 43.93 -47.09
N PHE A 638 -29.80 42.93 -46.84
CA PHE A 638 -28.40 43.04 -47.31
C PHE A 638 -28.10 42.42 -48.67
N VAL A 639 -29.08 41.84 -49.36
CA VAL A 639 -28.91 41.22 -50.69
C VAL A 639 -29.15 42.22 -51.84
N ARG A 640 -29.50 43.49 -51.58
CA ARG A 640 -29.66 44.50 -52.65
C ARG A 640 -28.96 45.82 -52.36
N ASN A 641 -27.63 45.81 -52.40
CA ASN A 641 -26.86 46.70 -53.29
C ASN A 641 -25.37 46.36 -53.23
N THR A 642 -24.86 46.01 -54.41
CA THR A 642 -23.51 45.55 -54.72
C THR A 642 -22.49 46.68 -54.84
N ALA A 643 -21.25 46.31 -54.55
CA ALA A 643 -20.00 46.73 -55.19
C ALA A 643 -19.46 48.16 -54.94
N GLU A 644 -18.37 48.19 -54.17
CA GLU A 644 -17.26 49.15 -54.15
C GLU A 644 -17.59 50.63 -54.41
N VAL A 645 -17.91 51.37 -53.34
CA VAL A 645 -17.24 52.65 -53.07
C VAL A 645 -17.00 52.76 -51.57
N SER A 646 -15.73 52.64 -51.22
CA SER A 646 -15.14 53.09 -49.98
C SER A 646 -15.60 54.47 -49.56
N SER A 647 -15.50 54.68 -48.24
CA SER A 647 -15.47 55.95 -47.53
C SER A 647 -16.80 56.41 -46.95
N THR A 648 -16.69 56.68 -45.65
CA THR A 648 -17.66 57.22 -44.70
C THR A 648 -18.52 56.17 -43.98
N ILE A 649 -18.41 56.24 -42.65
CA ILE A 649 -19.34 55.72 -41.62
C ILE A 649 -18.98 54.29 -41.19
N ALA A 650 -17.87 54.07 -40.48
CA ALA A 650 -17.44 54.88 -39.34
C ALA A 650 -18.57 55.04 -38.30
N LEU A 651 -19.10 53.90 -37.81
CA LEU A 651 -19.73 53.79 -36.49
C LEU A 651 -19.57 52.39 -35.85
N ALA A 652 -18.57 51.61 -36.29
CA ALA A 652 -17.97 50.55 -35.47
C ALA A 652 -16.55 50.96 -35.01
N ALA A 653 -16.22 52.24 -35.15
CA ALA A 653 -15.37 52.95 -34.21
C ALA A 653 -16.22 53.32 -32.98
N ALA A 654 -16.47 52.32 -32.14
CA ALA A 654 -16.65 52.52 -30.71
C ALA A 654 -15.91 51.40 -29.96
N GLY A 655 -14.76 50.97 -30.52
CA GLY A 655 -13.68 50.28 -29.84
C GLY A 655 -13.08 51.16 -28.74
N GLY A 656 -13.92 51.56 -27.78
CA GLY A 656 -13.49 52.01 -26.48
C GLY A 656 -12.93 50.82 -25.70
N PRO A 657 -12.05 51.07 -24.72
CA PRO A 657 -11.38 50.03 -23.93
C PRO A 657 -12.37 49.01 -23.34
N GLU A 658 -13.60 49.42 -23.03
CA GLU A 658 -14.64 48.58 -22.44
C GLU A 658 -15.14 47.44 -23.36
N ALA A 659 -15.23 47.62 -24.67
CA ALA A 659 -15.70 46.56 -25.58
C ALA A 659 -14.65 45.47 -25.83
N GLN A 660 -13.37 45.84 -25.82
CA GLN A 660 -12.25 44.89 -25.87
C GLN A 660 -12.09 44.17 -24.53
N ILE A 661 -12.28 44.88 -23.41
CA ILE A 661 -12.30 44.29 -22.07
C ILE A 661 -13.45 43.29 -21.93
N VAL A 662 -14.66 43.58 -22.38
CA VAL A 662 -15.81 42.65 -22.29
C VAL A 662 -15.62 41.41 -23.16
N SER A 663 -15.07 41.54 -24.38
CA SER A 663 -14.73 40.38 -25.22
C SER A 663 -13.61 39.54 -24.61
N LEU A 664 -12.57 40.16 -24.04
CA LEU A 664 -11.48 39.45 -23.35
C LEU A 664 -11.98 38.78 -22.06
N LEU A 665 -12.83 39.47 -21.29
CA LEU A 665 -13.47 38.97 -20.08
C LEU A 665 -14.36 37.76 -20.39
N MET A 666 -15.16 37.82 -21.46
CA MET A 666 -15.99 36.69 -21.90
C MET A 666 -15.16 35.50 -22.43
N LEU A 667 -13.96 35.74 -22.95
CA LEU A 667 -13.03 34.68 -23.41
C LEU A 667 -12.42 33.89 -22.25
N VAL A 668 -12.25 34.55 -21.09
CA VAL A 668 -11.69 33.94 -19.88
C VAL A 668 -12.78 33.37 -18.97
N VAL A 669 -13.89 34.10 -18.79
CA VAL A 669 -14.98 33.72 -17.87
C VAL A 669 -15.76 32.51 -18.37
N LYS A 670 -16.00 32.36 -19.68
CA LYS A 670 -16.76 31.22 -20.22
C LYS A 670 -16.11 29.85 -19.99
N PRO A 671 -14.82 29.62 -20.29
CA PRO A 671 -14.16 28.36 -19.95
C PRO A 671 -14.07 28.16 -18.44
N MET A 672 -13.83 29.23 -17.65
CA MET A 672 -13.84 29.12 -16.19
C MET A 672 -15.20 28.64 -15.65
N VAL A 673 -16.31 29.20 -16.15
CA VAL A 673 -17.66 28.77 -15.76
C VAL A 673 -17.94 27.35 -16.25
N GLY A 674 -17.50 26.98 -17.45
CA GLY A 674 -17.62 25.61 -17.97
C GLY A 674 -16.91 24.59 -17.06
N HIS A 675 -15.65 24.85 -16.70
CA HIS A 675 -14.90 23.99 -15.78
C HIS A 675 -15.45 24.00 -14.35
N LEU A 676 -16.02 25.11 -13.89
CA LEU A 676 -16.65 25.18 -12.56
C LEU A 676 -17.93 24.34 -12.48
N LEU A 677 -18.72 24.33 -13.56
CA LEU A 677 -19.95 23.53 -13.66
C LEU A 677 -19.64 22.04 -13.84
N ASP A 678 -18.60 21.72 -14.61
CA ASP A 678 -18.05 20.37 -14.77
C ASP A 678 -17.54 19.80 -13.43
N PHE A 679 -16.72 20.58 -12.72
CA PHE A 679 -16.25 20.26 -11.37
C PHE A 679 -17.40 20.12 -10.37
N GLY A 680 -18.39 21.02 -10.41
CA GLY A 680 -19.59 20.93 -9.59
C GLY A 680 -20.43 19.68 -9.91
N GLY A 681 -20.48 19.27 -11.17
CA GLY A 681 -21.13 18.03 -11.63
C GLY A 681 -20.48 16.79 -11.01
N HIS A 682 -19.14 16.68 -11.09
CA HIS A 682 -18.40 15.58 -10.47
C HIS A 682 -18.53 15.53 -8.95
N ILE A 683 -18.57 16.68 -8.28
CA ILE A 683 -18.79 16.72 -6.82
C ILE A 683 -20.18 16.17 -6.48
N LEU A 684 -21.22 16.55 -7.21
CA LEU A 684 -22.59 16.10 -6.97
C LEU A 684 -22.76 14.61 -7.32
N GLU A 685 -22.11 14.12 -8.37
CA GLU A 685 -22.08 12.68 -8.68
C GLU A 685 -21.36 11.88 -7.58
N GLY A 686 -20.25 12.39 -7.06
CA GLY A 686 -19.56 11.77 -5.92
C GLY A 686 -20.33 11.88 -4.59
N MET A 687 -21.22 12.87 -4.44
CA MET A 687 -22.17 12.93 -3.32
C MET A 687 -23.27 11.88 -3.46
N ALA A 688 -23.84 11.74 -4.66
CA ALA A 688 -24.84 10.70 -4.96
C ALA A 688 -24.29 9.29 -4.72
N GLU A 689 -23.05 9.01 -5.13
CA GLU A 689 -22.39 7.72 -4.91
C GLU A 689 -22.19 7.43 -3.41
N ARG A 690 -21.84 8.44 -2.61
CA ARG A 690 -21.77 8.31 -1.15
C ARG A 690 -23.12 7.98 -0.53
N ASP A 691 -24.20 8.64 -0.96
CA ASP A 691 -25.54 8.39 -0.44
C ASP A 691 -26.07 7.01 -0.85
N PHE A 692 -25.80 6.54 -2.08
CA PHE A 692 -26.13 5.17 -2.50
C PHE A 692 -25.35 4.11 -1.70
N ASN A 693 -24.06 4.35 -1.46
CA ASN A 693 -23.24 3.45 -0.66
C ASN A 693 -23.71 3.39 0.79
N GLU A 694 -24.14 4.52 1.36
CA GLU A 694 -24.71 4.58 2.69
C GLU A 694 -26.08 3.87 2.77
N GLU A 695 -26.94 4.03 1.76
CA GLU A 695 -28.19 3.27 1.65
C GLU A 695 -27.92 1.76 1.56
N ALA A 696 -26.98 1.34 0.70
CA ALA A 696 -26.59 -0.07 0.53
C ALA A 696 -26.02 -0.66 1.83
N ARG A 697 -25.18 0.09 2.54
CA ARG A 697 -24.63 -0.30 3.84
C ARG A 697 -25.75 -0.48 4.87
N GLN A 698 -26.72 0.42 4.93
CA GLN A 698 -27.85 0.33 5.84
C GLN A 698 -28.84 -0.80 5.49
N LEU A 699 -29.03 -1.11 4.20
CA LEU A 699 -29.85 -2.23 3.75
C LEU A 699 -29.23 -3.59 4.08
N ASN A 700 -27.90 -3.70 3.97
CA ASN A 700 -27.14 -4.93 4.25
C ASN A 700 -26.89 -5.18 5.75
N MET A 701 -27.20 -4.20 6.61
CA MET A 701 -27.05 -4.34 8.06
C MET A 701 -28.15 -5.25 8.65
N PRO A 702 -27.81 -6.16 9.60
CA PRO A 702 -28.83 -6.93 10.32
C PRO A 702 -29.85 -6.00 10.97
N LEU A 703 -31.14 -6.31 10.82
CA LEU A 703 -32.23 -5.40 11.20
C LEU A 703 -32.14 -4.97 12.68
N ARG A 704 -31.73 -5.89 13.57
CA ARG A 704 -31.55 -5.61 15.00
C ARG A 704 -30.48 -4.54 15.26
N ASP A 705 -29.37 -4.61 14.55
CA ASP A 705 -28.25 -3.69 14.71
C ASP A 705 -28.58 -2.33 14.09
N TRP A 706 -29.27 -2.33 12.95
CA TRP A 706 -29.83 -1.12 12.36
C TRP A 706 -30.82 -0.42 13.31
N CYS A 707 -31.71 -1.18 13.97
CA CYS A 707 -32.65 -0.64 14.95
C CYS A 707 -31.95 0.00 16.16
N ASN A 708 -30.87 -0.62 16.65
CA ASN A 708 -30.08 -0.12 17.79
C ASN A 708 -29.29 1.14 17.41
N GLN A 709 -28.75 1.20 16.20
CA GLN A 709 -27.90 2.30 15.73
C GLN A 709 -28.70 3.53 15.32
N TYR A 710 -29.81 3.37 14.57
CA TYR A 710 -30.55 4.49 13.96
C TYR A 710 -31.88 4.81 14.62
N GLY A 711 -32.27 4.10 15.68
CA GLY A 711 -33.46 4.38 16.50
C GLY A 711 -34.74 4.59 15.68
N GLY A 712 -35.43 3.51 15.31
CA GLY A 712 -36.64 3.63 14.48
C GLY A 712 -37.57 2.43 14.44
N CYS A 713 -37.25 1.36 15.17
CA CYS A 713 -38.05 0.14 15.15
C CYS A 713 -39.08 0.15 16.29
N PRO A 714 -40.29 -0.41 16.09
CA PRO A 714 -41.29 -0.51 17.13
C PRO A 714 -40.72 -1.26 18.34
N LYS A 715 -40.86 -0.70 19.54
CA LYS A 715 -40.54 -1.45 20.77
C LYS A 715 -41.52 -2.63 20.87
N TYR A 716 -41.01 -3.82 21.20
CA TYR A 716 -41.87 -4.92 21.64
C TYR A 716 -42.68 -4.42 22.84
N VAL A 717 -44.01 -4.43 22.71
CA VAL A 717 -44.94 -4.19 23.83
C VAL A 717 -45.43 -5.53 24.31
#